data_AF-A0A5D0N147-F1
#
_entry.id   AF-A0A5D0N147-F1
#
_cell.length_a   1.000
_cell.length_b   1.000
_cell.length_c   1.000
_cell.angle_alpha   90.00
_cell.angle_beta   90.00
_cell.angle_gamma   90.00
#
_symmetry.space_group_name_H-M   'P 1'
#
loop_
_entity.id
_entity.type
_entity.pdbx_description
1 polymer ?
#
loop_
_entity_poly.entity_id
_entity_poly.type
_entity_poly.pdbx_seq_one_letter_code
_entity_poly.pdbx_strand_id
1 'polypeptide(L)'
;MAPRYDNLAVTVLRLDPAAPIERTYYLMRFPGRWKEPLRRLAQAQRGGDVASIPIASLNDAITALVPDCVVTLPYAGRGDDDQDWLLAYRSVNPAAIFNLVAAWVRAQKGTPEQISLTLSELHASHLTWSPVHLDLTAPEERPRAMRLLPMEIAATLSRPDATCPHNELRFLRCPSAEGAEIMSWPPERIEDQTPFSVKIGISVQTLPTSDELLVYLSYGVRRWMPVRGKLAFDHGHSVYLAPTVPYLAGLENSRHFGTARIKQVRVTERDGSSSYGPRWDDACARVLKEAGCLDRLPDPQQLVDKPLDYLQRHGDAAALVYSTGMLSAEKVSAGLAVADRQPLMDWVINELTPHLRPAAALPREKRTVYKGLDGISESQVSATYLREIVGPRLAVELLTDTDRATQFALDRLATRLGVPMPRAEQLDETGVDIDLGAVTVGIRRLAAPTIRADLDRAGRRPQAAVEARIEHIADALGEAANPTISLVEIAHPDAYQGRRRGDDPKFAIRHGLLRTGRLSQFVTPVAEPKRPPRAREGREASDPNRERFAAAVDDLFRQLGVRPEPLPEPAQNTLIRRPALLAIWMIRQNKGRVWGLARQVPVAVLVDPTGQHVEVRAPKVPWQPLHTGLVEIGKQYVNVDLKCGPDDVVRFAKDVIDEATSAFPDTLLLTHAQNLRSVWNTLTNGRIQLDSLGFGAGEPQPISKLPGLRHVRVRTAEGGETPECYGVTDDGTGQPKGLWRFLVPRVYGSTTGKPSTHSGALKGVSKLIPGEHNGKLTAPKPKAQVWNPQFIELLVAGIQDGDQPEHWAALAHELRDAAPYVRGTTVMPWPLHLAEQIEEYLLPTKIADLGSQEVLRDE
;
A
#
# COMPACT_ATOMS: atom_id res chain seq x y z
N MET A 1 -9.94 -7.36 31.43
CA MET A 1 -8.79 -6.66 30.80
C MET A 1 -8.43 -7.39 29.52
N ALA A 2 -8.01 -6.67 28.46
CA ALA A 2 -7.42 -7.34 27.31
C ALA A 2 -6.07 -7.98 27.72
N PRO A 3 -5.71 -9.17 27.21
CA PRO A 3 -4.44 -9.80 27.56
C PRO A 3 -3.26 -8.90 27.18
N ARG A 4 -2.31 -8.72 28.10
CA ARG A 4 -1.06 -8.01 27.84
C ARG A 4 0.01 -9.06 27.52
N TYR A 5 0.57 -8.96 26.32
CA TYR A 5 1.64 -9.83 25.87
C TYR A 5 2.99 -9.20 26.18
N ASP A 6 3.93 -9.97 26.73
CA ASP A 6 5.32 -9.55 26.94
C ASP A 6 6.28 -10.13 25.89
N ASN A 7 5.81 -11.09 25.08
CA ASN A 7 6.55 -11.67 23.96
C ASN A 7 5.72 -11.62 22.66
N LEU A 8 6.40 -11.38 21.54
CA LEU A 8 5.82 -11.32 20.21
C LEU A 8 6.51 -12.33 19.28
N ALA A 9 5.77 -13.31 18.78
CA ALA A 9 6.25 -14.16 17.70
C ALA A 9 6.12 -13.41 16.36
N VAL A 10 7.12 -13.59 15.50
CA VAL A 10 7.14 -13.08 14.13
C VAL A 10 7.35 -14.23 13.15
N THR A 11 6.76 -14.14 11.97
CA THR A 11 6.84 -15.16 10.92
C THR A 11 8.15 -15.05 10.13
N VAL A 12 9.27 -15.05 10.86
CA VAL A 12 10.63 -14.91 10.34
C VAL A 12 11.44 -16.16 10.63
N LEU A 13 12.15 -16.67 9.63
CA LEU A 13 13.15 -17.72 9.77
C LEU A 13 14.56 -17.18 9.50
N ARG A 14 15.54 -17.78 10.17
CA ARG A 14 16.97 -17.51 10.03
C ARG A 14 17.64 -18.75 9.45
N LEU A 15 18.67 -18.55 8.62
CA LEU A 15 19.54 -19.65 8.19
C LEU A 15 20.30 -20.19 9.40
N ASP A 16 20.49 -21.50 9.46
CA ASP A 16 21.40 -22.14 10.41
C ASP A 16 22.77 -22.34 9.75
N PRO A 17 23.82 -21.60 10.16
CA PRO A 17 25.16 -21.78 9.61
C PRO A 17 25.75 -23.17 9.92
N ALA A 18 25.21 -23.91 10.89
CA ALA A 18 25.64 -25.28 11.17
C ALA A 18 25.02 -26.32 10.21
N ALA A 19 24.00 -25.94 9.44
CA ALA A 19 23.32 -26.79 8.47
C ALA A 19 23.11 -26.02 7.15
N PRO A 20 24.21 -25.70 6.42
CA PRO A 20 24.13 -24.90 5.21
C PRO A 20 23.29 -25.58 4.12
N ILE A 21 22.72 -24.76 3.23
CA ILE A 21 22.02 -25.23 2.03
C ILE A 21 23.02 -25.17 0.88
N GLU A 22 23.67 -26.30 0.61
CA GLU A 22 24.63 -26.46 -0.47
C GLU A 22 24.00 -27.25 -1.62
N ARG A 23 23.99 -26.65 -2.82
CA ARG A 23 23.41 -27.31 -4.00
C ARG A 23 24.05 -26.80 -5.29
N THR A 24 24.09 -27.69 -6.27
CA THR A 24 24.41 -27.34 -7.65
C THR A 24 23.17 -26.85 -8.37
N TYR A 25 23.23 -25.61 -8.86
CA TYR A 25 22.26 -24.98 -9.74
C TYR A 25 22.82 -24.89 -11.15
N TYR A 26 21.97 -24.53 -12.10
CA TYR A 26 22.36 -24.24 -13.47
C TYR A 26 22.05 -22.79 -13.77
N LEU A 27 23.07 -22.02 -14.17
CA LEU A 27 22.97 -20.61 -14.53
C LEU A 27 23.03 -20.44 -16.05
N MET A 28 22.08 -19.68 -16.58
CA MET A 28 22.10 -19.17 -17.95
C MET A 28 22.30 -17.66 -17.92
N ARG A 29 23.25 -17.17 -18.72
CA ARG A 29 23.46 -15.74 -18.92
C ARG A 29 22.69 -15.25 -20.13
N PHE A 30 22.15 -14.03 -20.03
CA PHE A 30 21.62 -13.31 -21.18
C PHE A 30 22.81 -12.92 -22.07
N PRO A 31 22.88 -13.40 -23.32
CA PRO A 31 24.06 -13.19 -24.14
C PRO A 31 24.24 -11.70 -24.48
N GLY A 32 25.41 -11.14 -24.18
CA GLY A 32 25.81 -9.78 -24.52
C GLY A 32 25.72 -9.52 -26.02
N ARG A 33 26.09 -10.53 -26.83
CA ARG A 33 25.97 -10.49 -28.29
C ARG A 33 24.54 -10.31 -28.81
N TRP A 34 23.50 -10.62 -28.03
CA TRP A 34 22.11 -10.38 -28.42
C TRP A 34 21.68 -8.93 -28.18
N LYS A 35 22.43 -8.17 -27.38
CA LYS A 35 21.95 -6.89 -26.87
C LYS A 35 21.86 -5.83 -27.95
N GLU A 36 22.87 -5.71 -28.80
CA GLU A 36 22.84 -4.75 -29.90
C GLU A 36 21.71 -5.03 -30.92
N PRO A 37 21.51 -6.26 -31.45
CA PRO A 37 20.37 -6.58 -32.31
C PRO A 37 19.02 -6.19 -31.66
N LEU A 38 18.83 -6.55 -30.39
CA LEU A 38 17.59 -6.27 -29.66
C LEU A 38 17.41 -4.79 -29.32
N ARG A 39 18.50 -4.07 -29.07
CA ARG A 39 18.50 -2.63 -28.84
C ARG A 39 18.11 -1.88 -30.11
N ARG A 40 18.64 -2.27 -31.27
CA ARG A 40 18.23 -1.73 -32.58
C ARG A 40 16.73 -1.94 -32.83
N LEU A 41 16.23 -3.14 -32.57
CA LEU A 41 14.79 -3.43 -32.66
C LEU A 41 13.96 -2.54 -31.72
N ALA A 42 14.42 -2.33 -30.49
CA ALA A 42 13.74 -1.48 -29.52
C ALA A 42 13.81 0.02 -29.86
N GLN A 43 14.94 0.51 -30.40
CA GLN A 43 15.15 1.89 -30.83
C GLN A 43 14.26 2.24 -32.02
N ALA A 44 14.21 1.35 -33.03
CA ALA A 44 13.33 1.49 -34.19
C ALA A 44 11.84 1.63 -33.80
N GLN A 45 11.46 1.12 -32.61
CA GLN A 45 10.10 1.16 -32.08
C GLN A 45 9.79 2.39 -31.24
N ARG A 46 10.73 2.81 -30.39
CA ARG A 46 10.50 3.83 -29.36
C ARG A 46 10.99 5.22 -29.77
N GLY A 47 11.94 5.29 -30.70
CA GLY A 47 12.70 6.51 -30.99
C GLY A 47 13.66 6.87 -29.84
N GLY A 48 14.83 7.40 -30.18
CA GLY A 48 15.87 7.75 -29.21
C GLY A 48 16.61 6.55 -28.61
N ASP A 49 17.50 6.83 -27.66
CA ASP A 49 18.37 5.82 -27.07
C ASP A 49 17.65 4.90 -26.10
N VAL A 50 17.86 3.59 -26.25
CA VAL A 50 17.31 2.55 -25.38
C VAL A 50 18.40 2.04 -24.45
N ALA A 51 18.43 2.57 -23.23
CA ALA A 51 19.40 2.18 -22.19
C ALA A 51 19.21 0.75 -21.66
N SER A 52 18.04 0.14 -21.87
CA SER A 52 17.71 -1.21 -21.39
C SER A 52 16.71 -1.88 -22.33
N ILE A 53 17.02 -3.11 -22.76
CA ILE A 53 16.10 -3.92 -23.57
C ILE A 53 14.90 -4.31 -22.69
N PRO A 54 13.65 -4.09 -23.14
CA PRO A 54 12.46 -4.30 -22.31
C PRO A 54 12.03 -5.78 -22.26
N ILE A 55 12.81 -6.62 -21.59
CA ILE A 55 12.58 -8.07 -21.49
C ILE A 55 11.49 -8.48 -20.47
N ALA A 56 10.72 -7.54 -19.94
CA ALA A 56 9.70 -7.84 -18.91
C ALA A 56 8.67 -8.88 -19.39
N SER A 57 8.08 -8.70 -20.57
CA SER A 57 7.11 -9.66 -21.11
C SER A 57 7.72 -11.00 -21.51
N LEU A 58 9.03 -11.05 -21.80
CA LEU A 58 9.76 -12.30 -22.00
C LEU A 58 9.90 -13.05 -20.67
N ASN A 59 10.31 -12.34 -19.62
CA ASN A 59 10.44 -12.90 -18.28
C ASN A 59 9.08 -13.39 -17.74
N ASP A 60 7.98 -12.67 -18.01
CA ASP A 60 6.63 -13.11 -17.69
C ASP A 60 6.27 -14.42 -18.42
N ALA A 61 6.59 -14.53 -19.72
CA ALA A 61 6.33 -15.74 -20.50
C ALA A 61 7.17 -16.94 -20.03
N ILE A 62 8.44 -16.72 -19.67
CA ILE A 62 9.30 -17.75 -19.07
C ILE A 62 8.72 -18.20 -17.73
N THR A 63 8.33 -17.27 -16.87
CA THR A 63 7.73 -17.58 -15.56
C THR A 63 6.41 -18.35 -15.72
N ALA A 64 5.64 -18.08 -16.78
CA ALA A 64 4.39 -18.78 -17.06
C ALA A 64 4.58 -20.19 -17.64
N LEU A 65 5.62 -20.43 -18.44
CA LEU A 65 5.78 -21.66 -19.23
C LEU A 65 6.97 -22.54 -18.83
N VAL A 66 7.92 -22.01 -18.06
CA VAL A 66 9.18 -22.68 -17.67
C VAL A 66 9.40 -22.55 -16.15
N PRO A 67 8.60 -23.25 -15.35
CA PRO A 67 8.54 -23.11 -13.88
C PRO A 67 9.82 -23.44 -13.12
N ASP A 68 10.65 -24.31 -13.69
CA ASP A 68 11.87 -24.78 -13.06
C ASP A 68 13.00 -23.76 -13.25
N CYS A 69 12.77 -22.70 -14.04
CA CYS A 69 13.62 -21.53 -14.17
C CYS A 69 13.12 -20.40 -13.28
N VAL A 70 14.05 -19.72 -12.63
CA VAL A 70 13.81 -18.45 -11.98
C VAL A 70 14.62 -17.35 -12.62
N VAL A 71 13.92 -16.26 -12.91
CA VAL A 71 14.50 -15.06 -13.48
C VAL A 71 15.32 -14.36 -12.40
N THR A 72 16.64 -14.36 -12.58
CA THR A 72 17.56 -13.78 -11.60
C THR A 72 17.66 -12.27 -11.78
N LEU A 73 18.00 -11.79 -12.97
CA LEU A 73 18.07 -10.35 -13.26
C LEU A 73 16.95 -9.92 -14.21
N PRO A 74 15.88 -9.25 -13.72
CA PRO A 74 14.82 -8.73 -14.59
C PRO A 74 15.33 -7.67 -15.58
N TYR A 75 16.54 -7.13 -15.35
CA TYR A 75 17.21 -6.15 -16.21
C TYR A 75 18.46 -6.70 -16.90
N ALA A 76 18.57 -8.02 -17.12
CA ALA A 76 19.71 -8.64 -17.80
C ALA A 76 20.00 -8.04 -19.20
N GLY A 77 19.01 -7.38 -19.81
CA GLY A 77 19.15 -6.61 -21.06
C GLY A 77 19.82 -5.23 -20.94
N ARG A 78 20.46 -4.88 -19.82
CA ARG A 78 21.25 -3.64 -19.63
C ARG A 78 22.74 -3.86 -19.89
N GLY A 79 23.46 -2.81 -20.28
CA GLY A 79 24.90 -2.88 -20.62
C GLY A 79 25.16 -3.68 -21.89
N ASP A 80 26.40 -4.08 -22.14
CA ASP A 80 26.80 -4.82 -23.33
C ASP A 80 27.33 -6.24 -23.04
N ASP A 81 27.81 -6.51 -21.81
CA ASP A 81 28.38 -7.80 -21.43
C ASP A 81 27.33 -8.88 -21.12
N ASP A 82 27.71 -10.15 -21.09
CA ASP A 82 26.86 -11.23 -20.57
C ASP A 82 26.42 -10.93 -19.13
N GLN A 83 25.14 -11.17 -18.82
CA GLN A 83 24.57 -10.93 -17.48
C GLN A 83 23.83 -12.18 -16.99
N ASP A 84 23.93 -12.52 -15.71
CA ASP A 84 23.15 -13.61 -15.09
C ASP A 84 21.65 -13.41 -15.40
N TRP A 85 20.96 -14.42 -15.93
CA TRP A 85 19.58 -14.23 -16.39
C TRP A 85 18.60 -15.23 -15.78
N LEU A 86 18.86 -16.53 -15.94
CA LEU A 86 18.01 -17.58 -15.41
C LEU A 86 18.82 -18.51 -14.51
N LEU A 87 18.25 -18.95 -13.40
CA LEU A 87 18.75 -20.04 -12.57
C LEU A 87 17.73 -21.17 -12.55
N ALA A 88 18.19 -22.41 -12.59
CA ALA A 88 17.32 -23.58 -12.52
C ALA A 88 17.94 -24.69 -11.67
N TYR A 89 17.10 -25.56 -11.12
CA TYR A 89 17.53 -26.78 -10.40
C TYR A 89 18.20 -27.80 -11.31
N ARG A 90 17.84 -27.77 -12.60
CA ARG A 90 18.30 -28.69 -13.64
C ARG A 90 18.47 -27.88 -14.92
N SER A 91 19.36 -28.32 -15.80
CA SER A 91 19.46 -27.72 -17.13
C SER A 91 18.13 -27.90 -17.87
N VAL A 92 17.53 -26.78 -18.31
CA VAL A 92 16.34 -26.79 -19.17
C VAL A 92 16.77 -26.82 -20.64
N ASN A 93 16.01 -27.45 -21.53
CA ASN A 93 16.34 -27.49 -22.96
C ASN A 93 16.55 -26.05 -23.53
N PRO A 94 17.77 -25.66 -23.95
CA PRO A 94 18.04 -24.32 -24.46
C PRO A 94 17.20 -23.95 -25.69
N ALA A 95 16.81 -24.94 -26.51
CA ALA A 95 15.94 -24.70 -27.65
C ALA A 95 14.54 -24.24 -27.24
N ALA A 96 14.00 -24.73 -26.10
CA ALA A 96 12.72 -24.29 -25.59
C ALA A 96 12.76 -22.82 -25.12
N ILE A 97 13.85 -22.42 -24.44
CA ILE A 97 14.07 -21.02 -24.04
C ILE A 97 14.25 -20.13 -25.27
N PHE A 98 15.04 -20.58 -26.26
CA PHE A 98 15.23 -19.84 -27.51
C PHE A 98 13.91 -19.64 -28.28
N ASN A 99 13.04 -20.65 -28.32
CA ASN A 99 11.73 -20.54 -28.96
C ASN A 99 10.87 -19.44 -28.33
N LEU A 100 10.93 -19.26 -27.00
CA LEU A 100 10.27 -18.15 -26.30
C LEU A 100 10.89 -16.80 -26.63
N VAL A 101 12.22 -16.72 -26.69
CA VAL A 101 12.91 -15.49 -27.12
C VAL A 101 12.48 -15.11 -28.54
N ALA A 102 12.48 -16.07 -29.46
CA ALA A 102 12.09 -15.83 -30.84
C ALA A 102 10.62 -15.41 -30.97
N ALA A 103 9.72 -16.05 -30.21
CA ALA A 103 8.32 -15.66 -30.10
C ALA A 103 8.16 -14.24 -29.54
N TRP A 104 8.93 -13.90 -28.51
CA TRP A 104 8.94 -12.56 -27.93
C TRP A 104 9.44 -11.51 -28.91
N VAL A 105 10.48 -11.79 -29.70
CA VAL A 105 10.98 -10.89 -30.77
C VAL A 105 9.89 -10.67 -31.81
N ARG A 106 9.20 -11.72 -32.26
CA ARG A 106 8.07 -11.63 -33.21
C ARG A 106 6.89 -10.84 -32.65
N ALA A 107 6.67 -10.90 -31.34
CA ALA A 107 5.61 -10.16 -30.66
C ALA A 107 5.89 -8.65 -30.52
N GLN A 108 7.12 -8.19 -30.81
CA GLN A 108 7.47 -6.77 -30.76
C GLN A 108 6.89 -6.00 -31.97
N LYS A 109 6.80 -4.67 -31.85
CA LYS A 109 6.25 -3.80 -32.89
C LYS A 109 7.29 -3.47 -33.99
N GLY A 110 7.87 -4.45 -34.67
CA GLY A 110 8.83 -4.23 -35.77
C GLY A 110 8.24 -4.51 -37.15
N THR A 111 8.88 -4.02 -38.23
CA THR A 111 8.56 -4.51 -39.59
C THR A 111 9.02 -5.96 -39.74
N PRO A 112 8.44 -6.75 -40.65
CA PRO A 112 8.86 -8.13 -40.90
C PRO A 112 10.37 -8.25 -41.18
N GLU A 113 10.96 -7.29 -41.91
CA GLU A 113 12.38 -7.25 -42.24
C GLU A 113 13.24 -7.01 -40.99
N GLN A 114 12.84 -6.09 -40.11
CA GLN A 114 13.55 -5.81 -38.86
C GLN A 114 13.51 -7.02 -37.90
N ILE A 115 12.35 -7.67 -37.80
CA ILE A 115 12.17 -8.89 -37.00
C ILE A 115 13.03 -10.02 -37.58
N SER A 116 13.01 -10.22 -38.89
CA SER A 116 13.80 -11.25 -39.57
C SER A 116 15.31 -11.01 -39.42
N LEU A 117 15.77 -9.76 -39.60
CA LEU A 117 17.16 -9.37 -39.40
C LEU A 117 17.60 -9.65 -37.96
N THR A 118 16.81 -9.21 -36.98
CA THR A 118 17.08 -9.46 -35.55
C THR A 118 17.21 -10.96 -35.30
N LEU A 119 16.22 -11.78 -35.71
CA LEU A 119 16.25 -13.23 -35.49
C LEU A 119 17.41 -13.94 -36.20
N SER A 120 17.92 -13.41 -37.31
CA SER A 120 19.08 -13.98 -38.00
C SER A 120 20.38 -13.85 -37.20
N GLU A 121 20.45 -12.92 -36.25
CA GLU A 121 21.60 -12.66 -35.37
C GLU A 121 21.50 -13.38 -34.02
N LEU A 122 20.35 -13.99 -33.70
CA LEU A 122 20.14 -14.78 -32.48
C LEU A 122 20.15 -16.29 -32.80
N HIS A 123 20.86 -17.08 -32.00
CA HIS A 123 20.94 -18.54 -32.15
C HIS A 123 20.77 -19.26 -30.83
N ALA A 124 20.11 -20.43 -30.85
CA ALA A 124 19.93 -21.26 -29.65
C ALA A 124 21.24 -21.73 -29.04
N SER A 125 22.29 -21.93 -29.84
CA SER A 125 23.64 -22.28 -29.37
C SER A 125 24.31 -21.19 -28.53
N HIS A 126 23.82 -19.95 -28.58
CA HIS A 126 24.27 -18.87 -27.70
C HIS A 126 23.76 -19.01 -26.27
N LEU A 127 22.73 -19.84 -26.04
CA LEU A 127 22.18 -20.14 -24.72
C LEU A 127 22.88 -21.37 -24.14
N THR A 128 23.62 -21.17 -23.05
CA THR A 128 24.32 -22.24 -22.36
C THR A 128 23.96 -22.24 -20.87
N TRP A 129 23.71 -23.44 -20.34
CA TRP A 129 23.61 -23.66 -18.90
C TRP A 129 24.98 -24.03 -18.36
N SER A 130 25.46 -23.26 -17.40
CA SER A 130 26.69 -23.57 -16.67
C SER A 130 26.33 -24.05 -15.26
N PRO A 131 26.84 -25.20 -14.78
CA PRO A 131 26.64 -25.60 -13.40
C PRO A 131 27.35 -24.62 -12.47
N VAL A 132 26.67 -24.23 -11.40
CA VAL A 132 27.19 -23.36 -10.34
C VAL A 132 26.86 -24.01 -9.01
N HIS A 133 27.88 -24.37 -8.24
CA HIS A 133 27.70 -24.87 -6.89
C HIS A 133 27.63 -23.69 -5.93
N LEU A 134 26.54 -23.60 -5.16
CA LEU A 134 26.26 -22.47 -4.29
C LEU A 134 26.01 -22.96 -2.86
N ASP A 135 26.66 -22.31 -1.90
CA ASP A 135 26.26 -22.30 -0.50
C ASP A 135 25.42 -21.05 -0.26
N LEU A 136 24.13 -21.23 0.04
CA LEU A 136 23.22 -20.09 0.24
C LEU A 136 23.43 -19.37 1.59
N THR A 137 24.32 -19.88 2.44
CA THR A 137 24.74 -19.22 3.69
C THR A 137 26.02 -18.39 3.52
N ALA A 138 26.75 -18.58 2.41
CA ALA A 138 27.99 -17.87 2.13
C ALA A 138 27.75 -16.37 1.85
N PRO A 139 28.48 -15.46 2.50
CA PRO A 139 28.30 -14.01 2.34
C PRO A 139 28.42 -13.50 0.90
N GLU A 140 29.34 -14.06 0.11
CA GLU A 140 29.60 -13.70 -1.28
C GLU A 140 28.44 -14.06 -2.22
N GLU A 141 27.66 -15.08 -1.89
CA GLU A 141 26.51 -15.54 -2.69
C GLU A 141 25.20 -14.85 -2.28
N ARG A 142 25.24 -13.93 -1.32
CA ARG A 142 24.06 -13.23 -0.79
C ARG A 142 23.11 -12.69 -1.88
N PRO A 143 23.56 -12.01 -2.95
CA PRO A 143 22.66 -11.53 -4.00
C PRO A 143 21.89 -12.66 -4.72
N ARG A 144 22.52 -13.84 -4.87
CA ARG A 144 21.88 -15.02 -5.43
C ARG A 144 21.00 -15.72 -4.38
N ALA A 145 21.47 -15.87 -3.15
CA ALA A 145 20.74 -16.46 -2.05
C ALA A 145 19.42 -15.76 -1.77
N MET A 146 19.36 -14.42 -1.83
CA MET A 146 18.10 -13.66 -1.70
C MET A 146 17.02 -14.07 -2.71
N ARG A 147 17.42 -14.60 -3.87
CA ARG A 147 16.50 -15.05 -4.94
C ARG A 147 16.23 -16.54 -4.88
N LEU A 148 17.24 -17.34 -4.53
CA LEU A 148 17.17 -18.79 -4.50
C LEU A 148 16.49 -19.34 -3.25
N LEU A 149 16.70 -18.72 -2.08
CA LEU A 149 16.13 -19.19 -0.82
C LEU A 149 14.59 -19.27 -0.85
N PRO A 150 13.85 -18.26 -1.34
CA PRO A 150 12.40 -18.40 -1.50
C PRO A 150 12.00 -19.62 -2.34
N MET A 151 12.76 -19.91 -3.40
CA MET A 151 12.49 -21.06 -4.27
C MET A 151 12.77 -22.39 -3.59
N GLU A 152 13.88 -22.51 -2.88
CA GLU A 152 14.26 -23.73 -2.16
C GLU A 152 13.22 -24.10 -1.12
N ILE A 153 12.74 -23.08 -0.41
CA ILE A 153 11.66 -23.22 0.56
C ILE A 153 10.37 -23.62 -0.13
N ALA A 154 9.98 -22.92 -1.20
CA ALA A 154 8.78 -23.26 -1.96
C ALA A 154 8.84 -24.69 -2.53
N ALA A 155 9.99 -25.13 -3.04
CA ALA A 155 10.20 -26.48 -3.56
C ALA A 155 10.12 -27.55 -2.48
N THR A 156 10.66 -27.27 -1.30
CA THR A 156 10.59 -28.15 -0.13
C THR A 156 9.16 -28.32 0.36
N LEU A 157 8.43 -27.21 0.50
CA LEU A 157 7.05 -27.20 1.00
C LEU A 157 6.03 -27.73 -0.03
N SER A 158 6.41 -27.84 -1.30
CA SER A 158 5.54 -28.33 -2.39
C SER A 158 5.91 -29.73 -2.88
N ARG A 159 6.75 -30.50 -2.16
CA ARG A 159 7.08 -31.88 -2.57
C ARG A 159 5.81 -32.74 -2.62
N PRO A 160 5.72 -33.77 -3.50
CA PRO A 160 4.52 -34.59 -3.64
C PRO A 160 4.04 -35.29 -2.36
N ASP A 161 4.97 -35.62 -1.47
CA ASP A 161 4.77 -36.26 -0.17
C ASP A 161 4.53 -35.25 0.96
N ALA A 162 4.90 -33.97 0.78
CA ALA A 162 4.66 -32.92 1.77
C ALA A 162 3.16 -32.65 1.92
N THR A 163 2.65 -32.87 3.12
CA THR A 163 1.25 -32.61 3.48
C THR A 163 1.23 -31.88 4.83
N CYS A 164 0.62 -30.71 4.86
CA CYS A 164 0.42 -29.95 6.08
C CYS A 164 -0.66 -30.63 6.93
N PRO A 165 -0.38 -31.01 8.18
CA PRO A 165 -1.37 -31.65 9.05
C PRO A 165 -2.59 -30.76 9.33
N HIS A 166 -2.44 -29.43 9.28
CA HIS A 166 -3.53 -28.49 9.44
C HIS A 166 -4.44 -28.50 8.21
N ASN A 167 -5.54 -29.25 8.29
CA ASN A 167 -6.51 -29.48 7.20
C ASN A 167 -5.96 -30.28 5.99
N GLU A 168 -4.95 -31.15 6.22
CA GLU A 168 -4.36 -32.04 5.20
C GLU A 168 -3.95 -31.32 3.89
N LEU A 169 -3.53 -30.07 4.01
CA LEU A 169 -3.27 -29.22 2.85
C LEU A 169 -2.03 -29.67 2.10
N ARG A 170 -2.14 -29.72 0.77
CA ARG A 170 -1.00 -29.91 -0.14
C ARG A 170 -0.80 -28.65 -0.96
N PHE A 171 0.46 -28.33 -1.25
CA PHE A 171 0.80 -27.07 -1.90
C PHE A 171 1.40 -27.26 -3.28
N LEU A 172 1.12 -26.32 -4.17
CA LEU A 172 1.76 -26.15 -5.47
C LEU A 172 2.47 -24.81 -5.52
N ARG A 173 3.59 -24.74 -6.26
CA ARG A 173 4.30 -23.48 -6.48
C ARG A 173 3.52 -22.56 -7.41
N CYS A 174 3.58 -21.27 -7.13
CA CYS A 174 2.93 -20.21 -7.87
C CYS A 174 3.98 -19.20 -8.40
N PRO A 175 3.76 -18.64 -9.60
CA PRO A 175 4.47 -17.45 -10.05
C PRO A 175 4.29 -16.31 -9.05
N SER A 176 5.39 -15.71 -8.62
CA SER A 176 5.40 -14.50 -7.80
C SER A 176 6.26 -13.44 -8.47
N ALA A 177 5.85 -12.17 -8.35
CA ALA A 177 6.66 -11.04 -8.83
C ALA A 177 7.91 -10.82 -7.97
N GLU A 178 7.82 -11.14 -6.68
CA GLU A 178 8.90 -11.04 -5.70
C GLU A 178 8.95 -12.31 -4.85
N GLY A 179 10.14 -12.84 -4.61
CA GLY A 179 10.33 -14.08 -3.83
C GLY A 179 9.64 -15.30 -4.47
N ALA A 180 8.90 -16.07 -3.67
CA ALA A 180 8.12 -17.23 -4.10
C ALA A 180 6.76 -17.29 -3.40
N GLU A 181 5.77 -17.93 -4.01
CA GLU A 181 4.47 -18.20 -3.39
C GLU A 181 4.13 -19.69 -3.57
N ILE A 182 3.54 -20.31 -2.55
CA ILE A 182 2.90 -21.61 -2.67
C ILE A 182 1.43 -21.51 -2.30
N MET A 183 0.60 -22.34 -2.91
CA MET A 183 -0.84 -22.30 -2.76
C MET A 183 -1.44 -23.69 -2.61
N SER A 184 -2.40 -23.83 -1.69
CA SER A 184 -3.04 -25.12 -1.46
C SER A 184 -3.87 -25.56 -2.67
N TRP A 185 -3.69 -26.83 -3.07
CA TRP A 185 -4.40 -27.43 -4.20
C TRP A 185 -4.65 -28.94 -4.00
N PRO A 186 -5.87 -29.45 -4.23
CA PRO A 186 -7.06 -28.77 -4.75
C PRO A 186 -7.58 -27.67 -3.81
N PRO A 187 -8.40 -26.72 -4.30
CA PRO A 187 -8.90 -25.63 -3.47
C PRO A 187 -9.92 -26.14 -2.44
N GLU A 188 -9.87 -25.55 -1.26
CA GLU A 188 -10.85 -25.70 -0.19
C GLU A 188 -12.22 -25.17 -0.63
N ARG A 189 -13.29 -25.72 -0.04
CA ARG A 189 -14.66 -25.28 -0.32
C ARG A 189 -15.44 -25.04 0.95
N ILE A 190 -16.31 -24.05 0.87
CA ILE A 190 -17.28 -23.75 1.93
C ILE A 190 -18.62 -24.42 1.57
N GLU A 191 -19.60 -24.38 2.48
CA GLU A 191 -20.91 -25.04 2.32
C GLU A 191 -21.61 -24.72 0.98
N ASP A 192 -21.50 -23.47 0.51
CA ASP A 192 -22.08 -23.00 -0.77
C ASP A 192 -21.21 -23.30 -2.01
N GLN A 193 -20.25 -24.21 -1.89
CA GLN A 193 -19.27 -24.62 -2.90
C GLN A 193 -18.30 -23.53 -3.35
N THR A 194 -18.22 -22.40 -2.65
CA THR A 194 -17.23 -21.38 -3.01
C THR A 194 -15.80 -21.88 -2.78
N PRO A 195 -14.95 -21.86 -3.82
CA PRO A 195 -13.58 -22.31 -3.70
C PRO A 195 -12.64 -21.21 -3.19
N PHE A 196 -11.70 -21.60 -2.34
CA PHE A 196 -10.57 -20.77 -1.91
C PHE A 196 -9.34 -21.65 -1.68
N SER A 197 -8.15 -21.06 -1.67
CA SER A 197 -6.91 -21.75 -1.34
C SER A 197 -6.15 -20.98 -0.26
N VAL A 198 -5.41 -21.68 0.58
CA VAL A 198 -4.41 -21.09 1.48
C VAL A 198 -3.19 -20.70 0.65
N LYS A 199 -2.67 -19.49 0.85
CA LYS A 199 -1.40 -19.04 0.25
C LYS A 199 -0.34 -18.83 1.32
N ILE A 200 0.89 -19.21 1.02
CA ILE A 200 2.09 -18.88 1.80
C ILE A 200 3.05 -18.15 0.87
N GLY A 201 3.26 -16.86 1.13
CA GLY A 201 4.25 -16.04 0.44
C GLY A 201 5.59 -16.09 1.17
N ILE A 202 6.68 -16.21 0.43
CA ILE A 202 8.04 -16.36 0.93
C ILE A 202 8.90 -15.26 0.32
N SER A 203 9.49 -14.41 1.15
CA SER A 203 10.45 -13.39 0.72
C SER A 203 11.72 -13.47 1.54
N VAL A 204 12.82 -12.95 1.01
CA VAL A 204 14.08 -12.82 1.75
C VAL A 204 14.48 -11.37 1.79
N GLN A 205 14.83 -10.91 2.99
CA GLN A 205 15.14 -9.53 3.27
C GLN A 205 16.35 -9.44 4.21
N THR A 206 17.00 -8.29 4.21
CA THR A 206 17.94 -7.91 5.25
C THR A 206 17.30 -6.89 6.19
N LEU A 207 17.84 -6.75 7.39
CA LEU A 207 17.56 -5.60 8.26
C LEU A 207 18.56 -4.47 7.96
N PRO A 208 18.25 -3.23 8.36
CA PRO A 208 19.25 -2.17 8.39
C PRO A 208 20.47 -2.60 9.19
N THR A 209 21.66 -2.22 8.73
CA THR A 209 22.94 -2.43 9.44
C THR A 209 23.27 -3.91 9.71
N SER A 210 22.52 -4.83 9.12
CA SER A 210 22.75 -6.27 9.21
C SER A 210 22.76 -6.87 7.81
N ASP A 211 23.77 -7.69 7.60
CA ASP A 211 23.98 -8.45 6.39
C ASP A 211 23.28 -9.82 6.43
N GLU A 212 22.63 -10.13 7.54
CA GLU A 212 21.91 -11.38 7.72
C GLU A 212 20.69 -11.47 6.79
N LEU A 213 20.57 -12.63 6.12
CA LEU A 213 19.39 -12.98 5.35
C LEU A 213 18.31 -13.54 6.26
N LEU A 214 17.16 -12.88 6.25
CA LEU A 214 15.96 -13.30 6.97
C LEU A 214 14.88 -13.69 5.98
N VAL A 215 14.30 -14.88 6.18
CA VAL A 215 13.16 -15.36 5.39
C VAL A 215 11.88 -14.92 6.08
N TYR A 216 11.04 -14.18 5.36
CA TYR A 216 9.74 -13.70 5.84
C TYR A 216 8.64 -14.53 5.20
N LEU A 217 7.73 -15.02 6.04
CA LEU A 217 6.56 -15.77 5.62
C LEU A 217 5.30 -14.92 5.81
N SER A 218 4.45 -14.91 4.79
CA SER A 218 3.12 -14.28 4.82
C SER A 218 2.05 -15.32 4.56
N TYR A 219 0.92 -15.20 5.25
CA TYR A 219 -0.15 -16.18 5.24
C TYR A 219 -1.46 -15.52 4.83
N GLY A 220 -2.14 -16.11 3.84
CA GLY A 220 -3.42 -15.55 3.41
C GLY A 220 -4.29 -16.54 2.67
N VAL A 221 -5.31 -15.99 2.02
CA VAL A 221 -6.27 -16.74 1.22
C VAL A 221 -6.27 -16.23 -0.21
N ARG A 222 -6.24 -17.14 -1.17
CA ARG A 222 -6.59 -16.88 -2.58
C ARG A 222 -8.04 -17.27 -2.79
N ARG A 223 -8.84 -16.37 -3.36
CA ARG A 223 -10.26 -16.58 -3.61
C ARG A 223 -10.47 -16.84 -5.09
N TRP A 224 -11.36 -17.78 -5.43
CA TRP A 224 -11.60 -18.20 -6.80
C TRP A 224 -13.02 -17.86 -7.23
N MET A 225 -13.20 -17.50 -8.49
CA MET A 225 -14.51 -17.22 -9.08
C MET A 225 -15.37 -18.50 -9.10
N PRO A 226 -16.49 -18.54 -8.36
CA PRO A 226 -17.37 -19.71 -8.31
C PRO A 226 -18.45 -19.69 -9.39
N VAL A 227 -18.78 -18.51 -9.91
CA VAL A 227 -19.83 -18.27 -10.92
C VAL A 227 -19.41 -17.07 -11.77
N ARG A 228 -20.14 -16.81 -12.86
CA ARG A 228 -19.91 -15.63 -13.71
C ARG A 228 -19.92 -14.33 -12.89
N GLY A 229 -18.86 -13.55 -13.00
CA GLY A 229 -18.71 -12.25 -12.34
C GLY A 229 -18.44 -11.10 -13.31
N LYS A 230 -18.45 -9.88 -12.79
CA LYS A 230 -18.10 -8.67 -13.54
C LYS A 230 -16.58 -8.53 -13.58
N LEU A 231 -16.01 -8.43 -14.77
CA LEU A 231 -14.62 -8.04 -14.94
C LEU A 231 -14.51 -6.51 -15.02
N ALA A 232 -13.46 -5.96 -14.42
CA ALA A 232 -13.13 -4.55 -14.57
C ALA A 232 -12.64 -4.22 -15.99
N PHE A 233 -12.82 -2.95 -16.39
CA PHE A 233 -12.40 -2.45 -17.70
C PHE A 233 -11.00 -1.81 -17.69
N ASP A 234 -10.48 -1.45 -16.53
CA ASP A 234 -9.25 -0.68 -16.36
C ASP A 234 -8.02 -1.54 -16.02
N HIS A 235 -8.21 -2.79 -15.60
CA HIS A 235 -7.12 -3.72 -15.28
C HIS A 235 -7.46 -5.17 -15.67
N GLY A 236 -6.42 -6.00 -15.78
CA GLY A 236 -6.55 -7.44 -16.05
C GLY A 236 -6.70 -8.26 -14.78
N HIS A 237 -7.38 -9.41 -14.90
CA HIS A 237 -7.71 -10.35 -13.83
C HIS A 237 -6.87 -11.61 -13.98
N SER A 238 -6.19 -12.02 -12.91
CA SER A 238 -5.28 -13.18 -12.95
C SER A 238 -6.04 -14.51 -13.07
N VAL A 239 -5.49 -15.40 -13.89
CA VAL A 239 -5.91 -16.79 -14.07
C VAL A 239 -4.72 -17.69 -13.78
N TYR A 240 -4.90 -18.64 -12.88
CA TYR A 240 -3.91 -19.67 -12.56
C TYR A 240 -4.21 -20.91 -13.39
N LEU A 241 -3.17 -21.49 -13.98
CA LEU A 241 -3.26 -22.62 -14.91
C LEU A 241 -2.46 -23.78 -14.34
N ALA A 242 -3.07 -24.97 -14.21
CA ALA A 242 -2.40 -26.17 -13.73
C ALA A 242 -2.37 -27.23 -14.85
N PRO A 243 -1.47 -27.10 -15.83
CA PRO A 243 -1.41 -28.02 -16.96
C PRO A 243 -0.90 -29.41 -16.56
N THR A 244 -1.44 -30.44 -17.21
CA THR A 244 -1.01 -31.84 -17.08
C THR A 244 0.09 -32.23 -18.04
N VAL A 245 0.27 -31.44 -19.10
CA VAL A 245 1.34 -31.60 -20.08
C VAL A 245 2.03 -30.27 -20.32
N PRO A 246 3.35 -30.26 -20.58
CA PRO A 246 4.05 -29.02 -20.84
C PRO A 246 3.49 -28.30 -22.08
N TYR A 247 3.36 -26.97 -21.97
CA TYR A 247 2.89 -26.15 -23.09
C TYR A 247 3.92 -26.04 -24.22
N LEU A 248 5.22 -26.15 -23.88
CA LEU A 248 6.34 -26.13 -24.83
C LEU A 248 6.92 -27.52 -25.03
N ALA A 249 7.29 -27.82 -26.27
CA ALA A 249 7.99 -29.06 -26.61
C ALA A 249 9.40 -29.08 -25.97
N GLY A 250 9.81 -30.24 -25.44
CA GLY A 250 11.14 -30.44 -24.86
C GLY A 250 11.28 -30.00 -23.39
N LEU A 251 10.17 -29.71 -22.70
CA LEU A 251 10.12 -29.51 -21.25
C LEU A 251 9.53 -30.73 -20.54
N GLU A 252 9.89 -30.93 -19.27
CA GLU A 252 9.23 -31.88 -18.37
C GLU A 252 8.03 -31.20 -17.69
N ASN A 253 7.01 -31.98 -17.29
CA ASN A 253 5.89 -31.41 -16.53
C ASN A 253 6.27 -31.26 -15.06
N SER A 254 6.15 -30.06 -14.51
CA SER A 254 6.44 -29.75 -13.11
C SER A 254 5.14 -29.43 -12.38
N ARG A 255 5.04 -29.77 -11.09
CA ARG A 255 3.83 -29.53 -10.28
C ARG A 255 3.77 -28.07 -9.81
N HIS A 256 3.38 -27.17 -10.70
CA HIS A 256 3.25 -25.73 -10.42
C HIS A 256 2.05 -25.12 -11.15
N PHE A 257 1.72 -23.88 -10.81
CA PHE A 257 0.82 -23.05 -11.61
C PHE A 257 1.58 -22.23 -12.67
N GLY A 258 1.03 -22.12 -13.87
CA GLY A 258 1.27 -20.96 -14.74
C GLY A 258 0.31 -19.83 -14.38
N THR A 259 0.60 -18.61 -14.82
CA THR A 259 -0.35 -17.48 -14.68
C THR A 259 -0.52 -16.72 -15.99
N ALA A 260 -1.74 -16.29 -16.24
CA ALA A 260 -2.11 -15.41 -17.34
C ALA A 260 -3.15 -14.39 -16.86
N ARG A 261 -3.48 -13.37 -17.65
CA ARG A 261 -4.47 -12.34 -17.26
C ARG A 261 -5.56 -12.17 -18.31
N ILE A 262 -6.80 -12.00 -17.88
CA ILE A 262 -7.95 -11.67 -18.74
C ILE A 262 -8.36 -10.23 -18.51
N LYS A 263 -8.60 -9.48 -19.59
CA LYS A 263 -9.14 -8.11 -19.54
C LYS A 263 -10.37 -7.95 -20.43
N GLN A 264 -11.21 -6.97 -20.10
CA GLN A 264 -12.28 -6.54 -20.99
C GLN A 264 -11.69 -5.70 -22.13
N VAL A 265 -11.97 -6.09 -23.37
CA VAL A 265 -11.52 -5.39 -24.58
C VAL A 265 -12.73 -5.00 -25.41
N ARG A 266 -12.72 -3.79 -25.96
CA ARG A 266 -13.71 -3.34 -26.94
C ARG A 266 -13.47 -4.08 -28.25
N VAL A 267 -14.48 -4.82 -28.71
CA VAL A 267 -14.48 -5.51 -29.99
C VAL A 267 -15.40 -4.73 -30.92
N THR A 268 -14.92 -4.46 -32.14
CA THR A 268 -15.76 -3.85 -33.18
C THR A 268 -16.32 -5.00 -34.02
N GLU A 269 -17.64 -5.12 -34.04
CA GLU A 269 -18.36 -6.13 -34.80
C GLU A 269 -18.41 -5.74 -36.28
N ARG A 270 -18.74 -6.70 -37.16
CA ARG A 270 -18.77 -6.48 -38.62
C ARG A 270 -19.80 -5.45 -39.08
N ASP A 271 -20.81 -5.19 -38.26
CA ASP A 271 -21.86 -4.18 -38.50
C ASP A 271 -21.45 -2.76 -38.03
N GLY A 272 -20.21 -2.59 -37.54
CA GLY A 272 -19.71 -1.33 -36.99
C GLY A 272 -20.13 -1.07 -35.54
N SER A 273 -20.95 -1.94 -34.94
CA SER A 273 -21.27 -1.86 -33.52
C SER A 273 -20.06 -2.26 -32.67
N SER A 274 -20.05 -1.86 -31.39
CA SER A 274 -18.97 -2.22 -30.47
C SER A 274 -19.50 -3.01 -29.29
N SER A 275 -19.01 -4.23 -29.12
CA SER A 275 -19.23 -5.07 -27.96
C SER A 275 -18.00 -5.03 -27.04
N TYR A 276 -18.16 -5.51 -25.80
CA TYR A 276 -17.02 -5.75 -24.91
C TYR A 276 -16.95 -7.25 -24.63
N GLY A 277 -15.75 -7.80 -24.78
CA GLY A 277 -15.49 -9.21 -24.54
C GLY A 277 -14.22 -9.42 -23.74
N PRO A 278 -14.17 -10.46 -22.88
CA PRO A 278 -12.95 -10.89 -22.22
C PRO A 278 -11.95 -11.41 -23.27
N ARG A 279 -10.69 -10.98 -23.14
CA ARG A 279 -9.55 -11.45 -23.93
C ARG A 279 -8.33 -11.60 -23.02
N TRP A 280 -7.41 -12.48 -23.40
CA TRP A 280 -6.10 -12.55 -22.75
C TRP A 280 -5.37 -11.20 -22.89
N ASP A 281 -4.65 -10.78 -21.84
CA ASP A 281 -3.94 -9.50 -21.82
C ASP A 281 -2.75 -9.47 -22.79
N ASP A 282 -2.68 -8.40 -23.59
CA ASP A 282 -1.87 -8.31 -24.80
C ASP A 282 -0.37 -8.55 -24.62
N ALA A 283 0.24 -8.13 -23.50
CA ALA A 283 1.70 -8.12 -23.40
C ALA A 283 2.31 -9.53 -23.37
N CYS A 284 1.79 -10.40 -22.50
CA CYS A 284 2.19 -11.81 -22.43
C CYS A 284 1.43 -12.63 -23.48
N ALA A 285 0.15 -12.36 -23.74
CA ALA A 285 -0.65 -13.14 -24.69
C ALA A 285 -0.08 -13.12 -26.11
N ARG A 286 0.53 -12.01 -26.57
CA ARG A 286 1.19 -11.96 -27.87
C ARG A 286 2.38 -12.91 -27.95
N VAL A 287 3.20 -12.96 -26.89
CA VAL A 287 4.34 -13.89 -26.81
C VAL A 287 3.84 -15.34 -26.83
N LEU A 288 2.80 -15.65 -26.03
CA LEU A 288 2.19 -16.97 -25.99
C LEU A 288 1.57 -17.39 -27.33
N LYS A 289 1.01 -16.42 -28.08
CA LYS A 289 0.47 -16.65 -29.43
C LYS A 289 1.58 -17.01 -30.40
N GLU A 290 2.64 -16.22 -30.45
CA GLU A 290 3.81 -16.46 -31.31
C GLU A 290 4.60 -17.72 -30.95
N ALA A 291 4.42 -18.23 -29.72
CA ALA A 291 4.94 -19.51 -29.26
C ALA A 291 4.03 -20.71 -29.58
N GLY A 292 2.82 -20.48 -30.12
CA GLY A 292 1.84 -21.53 -30.40
C GLY A 292 1.18 -22.12 -29.14
N CYS A 293 1.28 -21.42 -28.01
CA CYS A 293 0.73 -21.88 -26.72
C CYS A 293 -0.65 -21.28 -26.40
N LEU A 294 -1.02 -20.16 -27.02
CA LEU A 294 -2.25 -19.45 -26.68
C LEU A 294 -3.51 -20.30 -26.91
N ASP A 295 -3.56 -21.09 -27.98
CA ASP A 295 -4.71 -21.93 -28.31
C ASP A 295 -4.89 -23.13 -27.36
N ARG A 296 -3.86 -23.42 -26.55
CA ARG A 296 -3.93 -24.44 -25.48
C ARG A 296 -4.51 -23.88 -24.18
N LEU A 297 -4.72 -22.56 -24.10
CA LEU A 297 -5.39 -21.92 -22.98
C LEU A 297 -6.91 -22.00 -23.13
N PRO A 298 -7.67 -21.99 -22.02
CA PRO A 298 -9.12 -21.95 -22.10
C PRO A 298 -9.60 -20.68 -22.82
N ASP A 299 -10.72 -20.78 -23.54
CA ASP A 299 -11.36 -19.61 -24.12
C ASP A 299 -11.75 -18.62 -23.00
N PRO A 300 -11.31 -17.34 -23.06
CA PRO A 300 -11.58 -16.37 -22.00
C PRO A 300 -13.07 -16.15 -21.73
N GLN A 301 -13.92 -16.21 -22.77
CA GLN A 301 -15.36 -16.02 -22.60
C GLN A 301 -15.97 -17.20 -21.86
N GLN A 302 -15.64 -18.43 -22.27
CA GLN A 302 -16.11 -19.64 -21.60
C GLN A 302 -15.61 -19.75 -20.15
N LEU A 303 -14.36 -19.37 -19.89
CA LEU A 303 -13.80 -19.37 -18.53
C LEU A 303 -14.53 -18.38 -17.62
N VAL A 304 -14.86 -17.19 -18.12
CA VAL A 304 -15.64 -16.19 -17.36
C VAL A 304 -17.07 -16.64 -17.15
N ASP A 305 -17.66 -17.33 -18.13
CA ASP A 305 -19.05 -17.80 -18.06
C ASP A 305 -19.22 -18.99 -17.11
N LYS A 306 -18.23 -19.89 -17.06
CA LYS A 306 -18.28 -21.14 -16.30
C LYS A 306 -16.98 -21.38 -15.50
N PRO A 307 -16.57 -20.46 -14.61
CA PRO A 307 -15.24 -20.53 -13.99
C PRO A 307 -15.05 -21.79 -13.12
N LEU A 308 -16.12 -22.28 -12.49
CA LEU A 308 -16.07 -23.46 -11.64
C LEU A 308 -15.80 -24.74 -12.44
N ASP A 309 -16.38 -24.89 -13.64
CA ASP A 309 -16.17 -26.04 -14.51
C ASP A 309 -14.71 -26.18 -14.93
N TYR A 310 -14.03 -25.04 -15.14
CA TYR A 310 -12.61 -24.98 -15.48
C TYR A 310 -11.70 -25.21 -14.27
N LEU A 311 -12.08 -24.72 -13.09
CA LEU A 311 -11.33 -24.92 -11.85
C LEU A 311 -11.33 -26.39 -11.41
N GLN A 312 -12.42 -27.12 -11.67
CA GLN A 312 -12.61 -28.50 -11.22
C GLN A 312 -12.14 -29.57 -12.21
N ARG A 313 -11.58 -29.19 -13.36
CA ARG A 313 -11.15 -30.17 -14.36
C ARG A 313 -10.09 -31.10 -13.78
N HIS A 314 -10.27 -32.40 -14.03
CA HIS A 314 -9.25 -33.40 -13.79
C HIS A 314 -8.16 -33.25 -14.87
N GLY A 315 -7.23 -32.34 -14.60
CA GLY A 315 -6.17 -31.95 -15.53
C GLY A 315 -6.49 -30.68 -16.30
N ASP A 316 -5.46 -29.88 -16.55
CA ASP A 316 -5.53 -28.57 -17.22
C ASP A 316 -6.54 -27.62 -16.55
N ALA A 317 -6.57 -27.64 -15.21
CA ALA A 317 -7.45 -26.78 -14.45
C ALA A 317 -7.07 -25.30 -14.64
N ALA A 318 -8.08 -24.45 -14.76
CA ALA A 318 -7.91 -23.01 -14.87
C ALA A 318 -8.77 -22.29 -13.82
N ALA A 319 -8.12 -21.51 -12.97
CA ALA A 319 -8.76 -20.85 -11.84
C ALA A 319 -8.68 -19.32 -11.98
N LEU A 320 -9.83 -18.70 -12.24
CA LEU A 320 -9.98 -17.25 -12.31
C LEU A 320 -10.06 -16.67 -10.89
N VAL A 321 -9.19 -15.72 -10.57
CA VAL A 321 -9.15 -15.08 -9.24
C VAL A 321 -10.40 -14.23 -9.01
N TYR A 322 -10.95 -14.32 -7.80
CA TYR A 322 -12.00 -13.44 -7.30
C TYR A 322 -11.39 -12.26 -6.53
N SER A 323 -11.76 -11.05 -6.95
CA SER A 323 -11.53 -9.79 -6.24
C SER A 323 -12.84 -9.19 -5.75
N THR A 324 -12.77 -8.41 -4.67
CA THR A 324 -13.92 -7.70 -4.10
C THR A 324 -14.59 -6.81 -5.17
N GLY A 325 -15.93 -6.85 -5.25
CA GLY A 325 -16.71 -6.12 -6.26
C GLY A 325 -17.02 -6.88 -7.56
N MET A 326 -16.40 -8.04 -7.81
CA MET A 326 -16.74 -8.87 -9.00
C MET A 326 -18.09 -9.59 -8.87
N LEU A 327 -18.58 -9.79 -7.64
CA LEU A 327 -19.86 -10.44 -7.31
C LEU A 327 -20.65 -9.57 -6.32
N SER A 328 -21.97 -9.73 -6.30
CA SER A 328 -22.90 -8.97 -5.45
C SER A 328 -22.98 -9.45 -4.00
N ALA A 329 -22.48 -10.64 -3.69
CA ALA A 329 -22.48 -11.20 -2.34
C ALA A 329 -21.06 -11.61 -1.93
N GLU A 330 -20.67 -11.26 -0.71
CA GLU A 330 -19.41 -11.70 -0.12
C GLU A 330 -19.39 -13.22 0.05
N LYS A 331 -18.26 -13.81 -0.31
CA LYS A 331 -18.05 -15.24 -0.17
C LYS A 331 -17.04 -15.54 0.93
N VAL A 332 -15.76 -15.66 0.59
CA VAL A 332 -14.68 -15.89 1.56
C VAL A 332 -13.98 -14.56 1.83
N SER A 333 -13.78 -14.19 3.10
CA SER A 333 -13.07 -12.95 3.45
C SER A 333 -11.56 -13.15 3.39
N ALA A 334 -10.80 -12.06 3.19
CA ALA A 334 -9.35 -12.10 3.18
C ALA A 334 -8.74 -12.43 4.56
N GLY A 335 -7.44 -12.77 4.55
CA GLY A 335 -6.63 -13.03 5.73
C GLY A 335 -6.84 -14.40 6.40
N LEU A 336 -5.87 -14.80 7.22
CA LEU A 336 -5.95 -15.97 8.11
C LEU A 336 -5.77 -15.53 9.56
N ALA A 337 -6.56 -16.10 10.47
CA ALA A 337 -6.43 -15.83 11.91
C ALA A 337 -5.19 -16.52 12.48
N VAL A 338 -4.77 -16.12 13.69
CA VAL A 338 -3.67 -16.78 14.42
C VAL A 338 -3.91 -18.30 14.58
N ALA A 339 -5.18 -18.71 14.74
CA ALA A 339 -5.58 -20.11 14.81
C ALA A 339 -5.22 -20.95 13.57
N ASP A 340 -5.05 -20.32 12.41
CA ASP A 340 -4.58 -20.99 11.19
C ASP A 340 -3.08 -20.73 10.95
N ARG A 341 -2.61 -19.50 11.21
CA ARG A 341 -1.24 -19.09 10.92
C ARG A 341 -0.20 -19.82 11.78
N GLN A 342 -0.49 -20.02 13.07
CA GLN A 342 0.45 -20.70 13.96
C GLN A 342 0.66 -22.17 13.55
N PRO A 343 -0.37 -23.02 13.37
CA PRO A 343 -0.17 -24.39 12.88
C PRO A 343 0.54 -24.47 11.53
N LEU A 344 0.24 -23.55 10.61
CA LEU A 344 0.94 -23.45 9.33
C LEU A 344 2.43 -23.10 9.51
N MET A 345 2.75 -22.18 10.43
CA MET A 345 4.13 -21.83 10.78
C MET A 345 4.87 -23.03 11.38
N ASP A 346 4.24 -23.76 12.30
CA ASP A 346 4.83 -24.94 12.94
C ASP A 346 5.16 -26.04 11.92
N TRP A 347 4.23 -26.30 10.97
CA TRP A 347 4.49 -27.23 9.86
C TRP A 347 5.67 -26.76 9.00
N VAL A 348 5.72 -25.48 8.62
CA VAL A 348 6.82 -24.95 7.82
C VAL A 348 8.17 -25.08 8.53
N ILE A 349 8.23 -24.80 9.84
CA ILE A 349 9.47 -24.96 10.62
C ILE A 349 9.94 -26.42 10.60
N ASN A 350 9.02 -27.37 10.78
CA ASN A 350 9.34 -28.80 10.78
C ASN A 350 9.91 -29.27 9.43
N GLU A 351 9.33 -28.82 8.32
CA GLU A 351 9.79 -29.18 6.97
C GLU A 351 11.15 -28.58 6.60
N LEU A 352 11.53 -27.46 7.22
CA LEU A 352 12.75 -26.72 6.89
C LEU A 352 13.90 -26.98 7.87
N THR A 353 13.64 -27.67 8.98
CA THR A 353 14.67 -28.12 9.93
C THR A 353 15.55 -29.20 9.26
N PRO A 354 16.89 -29.16 9.42
CA PRO A 354 17.68 -28.28 10.29
C PRO A 354 18.16 -26.97 9.65
N HIS A 355 17.92 -26.75 8.35
CA HIS A 355 18.52 -25.64 7.60
C HIS A 355 18.01 -24.25 7.98
N LEU A 356 16.75 -24.15 8.39
CA LEU A 356 16.15 -22.92 8.86
C LEU A 356 15.54 -23.08 10.25
N ARG A 357 15.72 -22.05 11.07
CA ARG A 357 15.19 -21.96 12.43
C ARG A 357 14.32 -20.73 12.60
N PRO A 358 13.25 -20.78 13.41
CA PRO A 358 12.44 -19.60 13.69
C PRO A 358 13.26 -18.54 14.43
N ALA A 359 12.97 -17.28 14.14
CA ALA A 359 13.44 -16.18 14.97
C ALA A 359 12.87 -16.30 16.40
N ALA A 360 13.68 -15.96 17.40
CA ALA A 360 13.22 -15.94 18.79
C ALA A 360 12.08 -14.93 18.99
N ALA A 361 11.19 -15.21 19.94
CA ALA A 361 10.12 -14.27 20.29
C ALA A 361 10.71 -12.92 20.73
N LEU A 362 10.15 -11.84 20.20
CA LEU A 362 10.63 -10.49 20.42
C LEU A 362 10.16 -10.00 21.80
N PRO A 363 11.07 -9.53 22.67
CA PRO A 363 10.70 -9.03 23.97
C PRO A 363 10.06 -7.64 23.86
N ARG A 364 9.06 -7.39 24.70
CA ARG A 364 8.40 -6.09 24.80
C ARG A 364 9.35 -5.01 25.30
N GLU A 365 9.38 -3.87 24.61
CA GLU A 365 9.99 -2.64 25.09
C GLU A 365 8.95 -1.86 25.93
N LYS A 366 9.31 -1.52 27.16
CA LYS A 366 8.39 -0.98 28.18
C LYS A 366 8.58 0.53 28.38
N ARG A 367 9.51 1.16 27.66
CA ARG A 367 9.64 2.63 27.68
C ARG A 367 8.39 3.32 27.17
N THR A 368 8.07 4.43 27.82
CA THR A 368 7.00 5.34 27.43
C THR A 368 7.50 6.77 27.57
N VAL A 369 7.42 7.58 26.51
CA VAL A 369 7.84 8.99 26.53
C VAL A 369 6.65 9.88 26.84
N TYR A 370 5.58 9.77 26.05
CA TYR A 370 4.32 10.48 26.25
C TYR A 370 3.24 9.55 26.80
N LYS A 371 2.55 10.02 27.84
CA LYS A 371 1.40 9.31 28.44
C LYS A 371 0.10 9.96 27.99
N GLY A 372 -0.94 9.15 27.78
CA GLY A 372 -2.30 9.63 27.54
C GLY A 372 -2.55 10.21 26.15
N LEU A 373 -1.80 9.78 25.14
CA LEU A 373 -2.08 10.16 23.75
C LEU A 373 -3.22 9.33 23.11
N ASP A 374 -3.74 8.32 23.80
CA ASP A 374 -4.74 7.41 23.24
C ASP A 374 -6.16 7.97 23.28
N GLY A 375 -6.75 8.17 22.09
CA GLY A 375 -8.16 8.54 21.93
C GLY A 375 -8.35 9.78 21.06
N ILE A 376 -9.61 10.10 20.74
CA ILE A 376 -9.93 11.41 20.15
C ILE A 376 -9.86 12.44 21.27
N SER A 377 -9.19 13.56 21.03
CA SER A 377 -9.32 14.72 21.90
C SER A 377 -10.76 15.22 21.83
N GLU A 378 -11.54 15.10 22.91
CA GLU A 378 -12.86 15.73 23.03
C GLU A 378 -12.77 17.18 23.52
N SER A 379 -11.55 17.66 23.77
CA SER A 379 -11.28 19.00 24.30
C SER A 379 -11.70 20.10 23.34
N GLN A 380 -12.09 21.22 23.95
CA GLN A 380 -12.45 22.44 23.24
C GLN A 380 -11.19 23.12 22.69
N VAL A 381 -11.34 23.79 21.56
CA VAL A 381 -10.32 24.65 20.98
C VAL A 381 -10.50 26.04 21.59
N SER A 382 -9.51 26.50 22.36
CA SER A 382 -9.59 27.85 22.94
C SER A 382 -9.57 28.93 21.86
N ALA A 383 -10.31 30.02 22.07
CA ALA A 383 -10.41 31.12 21.11
C ALA A 383 -9.05 31.79 20.83
N THR A 384 -8.22 31.96 21.87
CA THR A 384 -6.86 32.52 21.74
C THR A 384 -5.98 31.63 20.87
N TYR A 385 -5.97 30.32 21.13
CA TYR A 385 -5.21 29.37 20.32
C TYR A 385 -5.73 29.32 18.88
N LEU A 386 -7.06 29.31 18.68
CA LEU A 386 -7.62 29.34 17.34
C LEU A 386 -7.18 30.60 16.59
N ARG A 387 -7.19 31.78 17.24
CA ARG A 387 -6.69 33.03 16.67
C ARG A 387 -5.22 32.95 16.24
N GLU A 388 -4.37 32.30 17.04
CA GLU A 388 -2.96 32.11 16.70
C GLU A 388 -2.77 31.29 15.42
N ILE A 389 -3.65 30.32 15.17
CA ILE A 389 -3.59 29.46 13.98
C ILE A 389 -4.21 30.13 12.76
N VAL A 390 -5.42 30.68 12.86
CA VAL A 390 -6.20 31.15 11.68
C VAL A 390 -6.29 32.67 11.58
N GLY A 391 -5.64 33.41 12.47
CA GLY A 391 -5.73 34.86 12.54
C GLY A 391 -7.06 35.36 13.13
N PRO A 392 -7.47 36.60 12.85
CA PRO A 392 -8.60 37.23 13.53
C PRO A 392 -9.97 36.67 13.14
N ARG A 393 -10.07 35.94 12.02
CA ARG A 393 -11.35 35.44 11.51
C ARG A 393 -11.21 34.08 10.82
N LEU A 394 -12.11 33.16 11.17
CA LEU A 394 -12.33 31.89 10.47
C LEU A 394 -13.68 31.92 9.76
N ALA A 395 -13.73 31.50 8.51
CA ALA A 395 -14.99 31.28 7.80
C ALA A 395 -15.32 29.78 7.70
N VAL A 396 -16.58 29.44 7.96
CA VAL A 396 -17.12 28.08 7.87
C VAL A 396 -18.29 28.08 6.90
N GLU A 397 -18.17 27.28 5.85
CA GLU A 397 -19.18 27.14 4.81
C GLU A 397 -19.80 25.74 4.85
N LEU A 398 -21.12 25.69 5.05
CA LEU A 398 -21.87 24.44 5.07
C LEU A 398 -22.63 24.30 3.76
N LEU A 399 -22.18 23.39 2.89
CA LEU A 399 -22.86 23.01 1.68
C LEU A 399 -23.62 21.72 1.97
N THR A 400 -24.76 21.86 2.66
CA THR A 400 -25.62 20.78 3.16
C THR A 400 -27.05 20.94 2.67
N ASP A 401 -27.70 19.82 2.34
CA ASP A 401 -29.00 19.87 1.65
C ASP A 401 -30.18 20.01 2.60
N THR A 402 -30.02 19.60 3.85
CA THR A 402 -31.10 19.60 4.86
C THR A 402 -30.69 20.31 6.13
N ASP A 403 -31.68 20.83 6.86
CA ASP A 403 -31.48 21.42 8.18
C ASP A 403 -30.88 20.40 9.14
N ARG A 404 -31.27 19.14 9.02
CA ARG A 404 -30.73 18.04 9.84
C ARG A 404 -29.25 17.81 9.60
N ALA A 405 -28.80 17.78 8.33
CA ALA A 405 -27.39 17.68 7.99
C ALA A 405 -26.58 18.86 8.54
N THR A 406 -27.11 20.07 8.33
CA THR A 406 -26.53 21.33 8.83
C THR A 406 -26.40 21.30 10.36
N GLN A 407 -27.47 20.89 11.06
CA GLN A 407 -27.50 20.83 12.51
C GLN A 407 -26.45 19.86 13.07
N PHE A 408 -26.23 18.70 12.44
CA PHE A 408 -25.16 17.78 12.88
C PHE A 408 -23.76 18.40 12.80
N ALA A 409 -23.48 19.21 11.78
CA ALA A 409 -22.22 19.95 11.68
C ALA A 409 -22.11 21.02 12.78
N LEU A 410 -23.17 21.80 12.98
CA LEU A 410 -23.25 22.84 14.02
C LEU A 410 -23.08 22.26 15.42
N ASP A 411 -23.68 21.10 15.71
CA ASP A 411 -23.54 20.44 17.02
C ASP A 411 -22.06 20.10 17.32
N ARG A 412 -21.30 19.64 16.31
CA ARG A 412 -19.86 19.39 16.50
C ARG A 412 -19.06 20.68 16.62
N LEU A 413 -19.38 21.70 15.82
CA LEU A 413 -18.76 23.03 15.95
C LEU A 413 -19.00 23.64 17.34
N ALA A 414 -20.22 23.54 17.87
CA ALA A 414 -20.57 23.99 19.22
C ALA A 414 -19.70 23.29 20.28
N THR A 415 -19.57 21.96 20.15
CA THR A 415 -18.73 21.15 21.05
C THR A 415 -17.27 21.58 20.97
N ARG A 416 -16.74 21.87 19.78
CA ARG A 416 -15.33 22.22 19.58
C ARG A 416 -15.00 23.64 20.01
N LEU A 417 -15.89 24.59 19.75
CA LEU A 417 -15.67 26.00 20.07
C LEU A 417 -16.14 26.35 21.49
N GLY A 418 -16.86 25.44 22.16
CA GLY A 418 -17.33 25.64 23.53
C GLY A 418 -18.43 26.68 23.69
N VAL A 419 -19.07 27.08 22.59
CA VAL A 419 -20.13 28.08 22.56
C VAL A 419 -21.35 27.58 21.79
N PRO A 420 -22.57 28.04 22.12
CA PRO A 420 -23.77 27.70 21.35
C PRO A 420 -23.65 28.16 19.88
N MET A 421 -24.06 27.29 18.97
CA MET A 421 -24.20 27.61 17.54
C MET A 421 -25.65 28.01 17.22
N PRO A 422 -25.90 28.80 16.17
CA PRO A 422 -27.25 29.06 15.69
C PRO A 422 -27.95 27.76 15.28
N ARG A 423 -29.28 27.78 15.21
CA ARG A 423 -30.04 26.65 14.65
C ARG A 423 -29.90 26.63 13.14
N ALA A 424 -29.96 25.44 12.55
CA ALA A 424 -29.87 25.28 11.09
C ALA A 424 -30.89 26.14 10.31
N GLU A 425 -32.09 26.33 10.85
CA GLU A 425 -33.16 27.16 10.26
C GLU A 425 -32.85 28.68 10.25
N GLN A 426 -31.85 29.10 11.03
CA GLN A 426 -31.41 30.49 11.16
C GLN A 426 -30.21 30.82 10.26
N LEU A 427 -29.67 29.83 9.54
CA LEU A 427 -28.51 29.99 8.68
C LEU A 427 -28.91 29.99 7.21
N ASP A 428 -28.52 31.05 6.52
CA ASP A 428 -28.58 31.20 5.08
C ASP A 428 -27.22 31.61 4.50
N GLU A 429 -27.21 32.14 3.27
CA GLU A 429 -25.99 32.55 2.58
C GLU A 429 -25.36 33.83 3.16
N THR A 430 -26.13 34.66 3.88
CA THR A 430 -25.63 35.87 4.55
C THR A 430 -24.71 35.52 5.71
N GLY A 431 -25.01 34.42 6.39
CA GLY A 431 -24.23 33.88 7.50
C GLY A 431 -24.42 34.62 8.81
N VAL A 432 -23.88 34.04 9.87
CA VAL A 432 -23.88 34.56 11.24
C VAL A 432 -22.46 34.59 11.75
N ASP A 433 -22.08 35.70 12.39
CA ASP A 433 -20.80 35.84 13.06
C ASP A 433 -20.91 35.45 14.54
N ILE A 434 -20.06 34.53 14.95
CA ILE A 434 -19.90 34.10 16.34
C ILE A 434 -18.63 34.74 16.89
N ASP A 435 -18.78 35.69 17.79
CA ASP A 435 -17.65 36.33 18.47
C ASP A 435 -17.17 35.45 19.64
N LEU A 436 -15.93 34.97 19.55
CA LEU A 436 -15.27 34.22 20.62
C LEU A 436 -14.31 35.10 21.43
N GLY A 437 -14.39 36.43 21.27
CA GLY A 437 -13.54 37.44 21.89
C GLY A 437 -12.20 37.61 21.18
N ALA A 438 -11.41 36.54 21.08
CA ALA A 438 -10.10 36.58 20.41
C ALA A 438 -10.21 36.38 18.89
N VAL A 439 -11.24 35.69 18.41
CA VAL A 439 -11.43 35.36 16.99
C VAL A 439 -12.92 35.38 16.68
N THR A 440 -13.27 35.84 15.48
CA THR A 440 -14.64 35.76 14.98
C THR A 440 -14.79 34.55 14.06
N VAL A 441 -15.80 33.71 14.29
CA VAL A 441 -16.13 32.58 13.41
C VAL A 441 -17.39 32.92 12.63
N GLY A 442 -17.24 33.20 11.34
CA GLY A 442 -18.37 33.43 10.44
C GLY A 442 -18.87 32.11 9.87
N ILE A 443 -20.15 31.80 10.07
CA ILE A 443 -20.76 30.53 9.63
C ILE A 443 -21.88 30.85 8.66
N ARG A 444 -21.87 30.20 7.49
CA ARG A 444 -22.95 30.35 6.51
C ARG A 444 -23.33 29.02 5.89
N ARG A 445 -24.59 28.92 5.47
CA ARG A 445 -25.09 27.79 4.69
C ARG A 445 -25.25 28.22 3.24
N LEU A 446 -24.51 27.58 2.35
CA LEU A 446 -24.53 27.91 0.92
C LEU A 446 -25.50 27.00 0.18
N ALA A 447 -26.23 27.55 -0.78
CA ALA A 447 -27.08 26.74 -1.64
C ALA A 447 -26.21 25.78 -2.48
N ALA A 448 -26.58 24.50 -2.46
CA ALA A 448 -25.93 23.41 -3.18
C ALA A 448 -25.85 23.50 -4.72
N PRO A 449 -26.87 24.04 -5.44
CA PRO A 449 -27.10 23.63 -6.81
C PRO A 449 -26.02 24.12 -7.78
N THR A 450 -25.36 25.26 -7.54
CA THR A 450 -24.29 25.77 -8.41
C THR A 450 -22.98 24.97 -8.27
N ILE A 451 -22.61 24.58 -7.05
CA ILE A 451 -21.33 23.89 -6.80
C ILE A 451 -21.44 22.38 -7.09
N ARG A 452 -22.65 21.83 -6.98
CA ARG A 452 -22.93 20.39 -7.09
C ARG A 452 -23.72 19.99 -8.34
N ALA A 453 -24.14 20.93 -9.19
CA ALA A 453 -24.88 20.63 -10.43
C ALA A 453 -24.15 19.61 -11.31
N ASP A 454 -24.91 18.64 -11.82
CA ASP A 454 -24.46 17.75 -12.89
C ASP A 454 -24.16 18.59 -14.13
N LEU A 455 -22.89 18.61 -14.56
CA LEU A 455 -22.53 19.24 -15.83
C LEU A 455 -22.86 18.27 -16.96
N ASP A 456 -23.57 18.77 -17.97
CA ASP A 456 -23.90 17.99 -19.16
C ASP A 456 -22.62 17.59 -19.90
N ARG A 457 -22.46 16.27 -20.09
CA ARG A 457 -21.24 15.67 -20.65
C ARG A 457 -21.22 15.67 -22.18
N ALA A 458 -22.29 16.15 -22.82
CA ALA A 458 -22.51 16.09 -24.25
C ALA A 458 -21.25 16.45 -25.07
N GLY A 459 -20.53 15.42 -25.54
CA GLY A 459 -19.37 15.52 -26.43
C GLY A 459 -18.02 15.93 -25.82
N ARG A 460 -17.90 16.21 -24.50
CA ARG A 460 -16.62 16.68 -23.90
C ARG A 460 -15.71 15.54 -23.44
N ARG A 461 -14.39 15.73 -23.58
CA ARG A 461 -13.39 14.86 -22.90
C ARG A 461 -13.52 15.02 -21.37
N PRO A 462 -13.37 13.96 -20.55
CA PRO A 462 -13.57 14.03 -19.10
C PRO A 462 -12.80 15.15 -18.38
N GLN A 463 -11.58 15.44 -18.82
CA GLN A 463 -10.76 16.52 -18.28
C GLN A 463 -11.36 17.92 -18.49
N ALA A 464 -11.94 18.18 -19.68
CA ALA A 464 -12.57 19.46 -19.98
C ALA A 464 -13.87 19.68 -19.18
N ALA A 465 -14.59 18.61 -18.83
CA ALA A 465 -15.75 18.70 -17.96
C ALA A 465 -15.35 19.02 -16.51
N VAL A 466 -14.22 18.47 -16.03
CA VAL A 466 -13.69 18.81 -14.70
C VAL A 466 -13.20 20.25 -14.66
N GLU A 467 -12.41 20.69 -15.64
CA GLU A 467 -11.90 22.07 -15.65
C GLU A 467 -13.04 23.08 -15.71
N ALA A 468 -14.06 22.85 -16.55
CA ALA A 468 -15.25 23.70 -16.59
C ALA A 468 -15.99 23.76 -15.25
N ARG A 469 -16.02 22.66 -14.47
CA ARG A 469 -16.58 22.68 -13.11
C ARG A 469 -15.73 23.49 -12.15
N ILE A 470 -14.40 23.34 -12.23
CA ILE A 470 -13.46 24.10 -11.41
C ILE A 470 -13.62 25.60 -11.67
N GLU A 471 -13.67 26.01 -12.94
CA GLU A 471 -13.92 27.41 -13.35
C GLU A 471 -15.27 27.90 -12.85
N HIS A 472 -16.34 27.12 -13.04
CA HIS A 472 -17.67 27.50 -12.55
C HIS A 472 -17.71 27.72 -11.04
N ILE A 473 -17.08 26.84 -10.25
CA ILE A 473 -16.99 26.99 -8.80
C ILE A 473 -16.18 28.24 -8.44
N ALA A 474 -15.09 28.50 -9.16
CA ALA A 474 -14.26 29.68 -8.94
C ALA A 474 -15.03 30.98 -9.19
N ASP A 475 -15.77 31.05 -10.30
CA ASP A 475 -16.59 32.20 -10.67
C ASP A 475 -17.74 32.42 -9.69
N ALA A 476 -18.37 31.34 -9.22
CA ALA A 476 -19.50 31.42 -8.31
C ALA A 476 -19.12 31.86 -6.89
N LEU A 477 -17.95 31.45 -6.39
CA LEU A 477 -17.56 31.66 -4.99
C LEU A 477 -16.60 32.85 -4.77
N GLY A 478 -15.82 33.21 -5.80
CA GLY A 478 -14.72 34.17 -5.67
C GLY A 478 -13.62 33.73 -4.69
N GLU A 479 -12.52 34.48 -4.62
CA GLU A 479 -11.42 34.20 -3.69
C GLU A 479 -11.85 34.44 -2.23
N ALA A 480 -11.47 33.51 -1.34
CA ALA A 480 -11.70 33.65 0.08
C ALA A 480 -10.76 34.70 0.69
N ALA A 481 -11.33 35.65 1.44
CA ALA A 481 -10.56 36.72 2.09
C ALA A 481 -9.92 36.30 3.43
N ASN A 482 -10.41 35.20 4.03
CA ASN A 482 -9.95 34.68 5.32
C ASN A 482 -9.77 33.16 5.21
N PRO A 483 -9.01 32.52 6.12
CA PRO A 483 -9.00 31.07 6.21
C PRO A 483 -10.42 30.50 6.24
N THR A 484 -10.71 29.60 5.31
CA THR A 484 -12.06 29.09 5.07
C THR A 484 -12.06 27.57 4.99
N ILE A 485 -12.96 26.95 5.74
CA ILE A 485 -13.25 25.51 5.68
C ILE A 485 -14.67 25.28 5.17
N SER A 486 -14.82 24.33 4.25
CA SER A 486 -16.09 24.00 3.60
C SER A 486 -16.46 22.54 3.82
N LEU A 487 -17.62 22.29 4.42
CA LEU A 487 -18.21 20.95 4.55
C LEU A 487 -19.16 20.72 3.37
N VAL A 488 -18.92 19.69 2.57
CA VAL A 488 -19.67 19.44 1.33
C VAL A 488 -20.39 18.09 1.37
N GLU A 489 -21.71 18.13 1.26
CA GLU A 489 -22.53 16.94 1.11
C GLU A 489 -22.54 16.43 -0.35
N ILE A 490 -22.15 15.17 -0.57
CA ILE A 490 -22.00 14.55 -1.90
C ILE A 490 -22.55 13.11 -1.89
N ALA A 491 -23.11 12.65 -3.01
CA ALA A 491 -23.61 11.29 -3.11
C ALA A 491 -22.52 10.23 -2.83
N HIS A 492 -22.96 9.05 -2.37
CA HIS A 492 -22.07 7.93 -2.09
C HIS A 492 -21.27 7.53 -3.35
N PRO A 493 -19.98 7.13 -3.25
CA PRO A 493 -19.17 6.71 -4.40
C PRO A 493 -19.84 5.65 -5.28
N ASP A 494 -20.69 4.80 -4.69
CA ASP A 494 -21.47 3.78 -5.40
C ASP A 494 -22.41 4.35 -6.47
N ALA A 495 -22.84 5.62 -6.33
CA ALA A 495 -23.66 6.31 -7.31
C ALA A 495 -22.90 6.59 -8.64
N TYR A 496 -21.56 6.56 -8.58
CA TYR A 496 -20.66 6.89 -9.68
C TYR A 496 -19.90 5.66 -10.21
N GLN A 497 -20.34 4.42 -9.97
CA GLN A 497 -19.61 3.25 -10.46
C GLN A 497 -19.73 3.01 -11.98
N GLY A 498 -18.80 2.22 -12.53
CA GLY A 498 -18.83 1.78 -13.93
C GLY A 498 -18.65 2.92 -14.94
N ARG A 499 -19.58 3.07 -15.88
CA ARG A 499 -19.53 4.12 -16.91
C ARG A 499 -19.63 5.55 -16.33
N ARG A 500 -20.16 5.68 -15.10
CA ARG A 500 -20.32 6.96 -14.39
C ARG A 500 -19.11 7.35 -13.53
N ARG A 501 -18.00 6.58 -13.53
CA ARG A 501 -16.83 6.85 -12.66
C ARG A 501 -16.20 8.22 -12.88
N GLY A 502 -16.23 8.72 -14.11
CA GLY A 502 -15.75 10.07 -14.38
C GLY A 502 -16.78 11.17 -14.15
N ASP A 503 -17.99 10.83 -13.66
CA ASP A 503 -19.02 11.79 -13.26
C ASP A 503 -18.87 12.18 -11.78
N ASP A 504 -18.06 11.45 -10.99
CA ASP A 504 -17.80 11.76 -9.58
C ASP A 504 -17.29 13.21 -9.45
N PRO A 505 -18.07 14.11 -8.83
CA PRO A 505 -17.75 15.53 -8.78
C PRO A 505 -16.72 15.85 -7.70
N LYS A 506 -16.38 14.91 -6.80
CA LYS A 506 -15.61 15.17 -5.58
C LYS A 506 -14.27 15.84 -5.85
N PHE A 507 -13.54 15.34 -6.85
CA PHE A 507 -12.26 15.91 -7.26
C PHE A 507 -12.40 17.34 -7.77
N ALA A 508 -13.34 17.56 -8.70
CA ALA A 508 -13.58 18.88 -9.28
C ALA A 508 -14.02 19.90 -8.22
N ILE A 509 -14.88 19.48 -7.29
CA ILE A 509 -15.32 20.34 -6.18
C ILE A 509 -14.16 20.68 -5.25
N ARG A 510 -13.37 19.68 -4.81
CA ARG A 510 -12.21 19.92 -3.95
C ARG A 510 -11.24 20.92 -4.60
N HIS A 511 -11.00 20.79 -5.90
CA HIS A 511 -10.12 21.71 -6.61
C HIS A 511 -10.71 23.09 -6.87
N GLY A 512 -11.99 23.21 -7.18
CA GLY A 512 -12.66 24.51 -7.27
C GLY A 512 -12.59 25.28 -5.95
N LEU A 513 -12.85 24.59 -4.83
CA LEU A 513 -12.71 25.16 -3.48
C LEU A 513 -11.25 25.54 -3.18
N LEU A 514 -10.30 24.66 -3.50
CA LEU A 514 -8.87 24.93 -3.30
C LEU A 514 -8.39 26.15 -4.10
N ARG A 515 -8.80 26.27 -5.38
CA ARG A 515 -8.45 27.43 -6.23
C ARG A 515 -8.97 28.74 -5.68
N THR A 516 -10.07 28.70 -4.92
CA THR A 516 -10.65 29.88 -4.27
C THR A 516 -10.20 30.06 -2.82
N GLY A 517 -9.15 29.36 -2.37
CA GLY A 517 -8.58 29.52 -1.03
C GLY A 517 -9.33 28.77 0.08
N ARG A 518 -10.13 27.75 -0.25
CA ARG A 518 -10.95 26.99 0.70
C ARG A 518 -10.44 25.56 0.86
N LEU A 519 -10.35 25.11 2.10
CA LEU A 519 -10.14 23.71 2.44
C LEU A 519 -11.49 22.99 2.51
N SER A 520 -11.53 21.70 2.18
CA SER A 520 -12.81 21.00 2.03
C SER A 520 -12.82 19.59 2.58
N GLN A 521 -13.96 19.22 3.19
CA GLN A 521 -14.24 17.86 3.59
C GLN A 521 -15.62 17.43 3.14
N PHE A 522 -15.74 16.16 2.74
CA PHE A 522 -16.93 15.63 2.10
C PHE A 522 -17.66 14.65 3.02
N VAL A 523 -18.99 14.75 3.03
CA VAL A 523 -19.87 13.83 3.75
C VAL A 523 -20.94 13.31 2.83
N THR A 524 -21.43 12.10 3.09
CA THR A 524 -22.60 11.59 2.39
C THR A 524 -23.90 12.09 3.03
N PRO A 525 -25.01 12.19 2.28
CA PRO A 525 -26.29 12.64 2.81
C PRO A 525 -26.76 11.90 4.06
N VAL A 526 -27.59 12.58 4.86
CA VAL A 526 -28.25 11.97 6.01
C VAL A 526 -29.12 10.81 5.52
N ALA A 527 -28.84 9.62 6.03
CA ALA A 527 -29.56 8.40 5.67
C ALA A 527 -30.33 7.88 6.87
N GLU A 528 -31.49 7.27 6.63
CA GLU A 528 -32.19 6.55 7.69
C GLU A 528 -31.40 5.29 8.08
N PRO A 529 -31.15 5.06 9.37
CA PRO A 529 -30.38 3.91 9.81
C PRO A 529 -31.13 2.62 9.47
N LYS A 530 -30.48 1.73 8.71
CA LYS A 530 -31.04 0.42 8.30
C LYS A 530 -31.44 -0.49 9.47
N ARG A 531 -30.95 -0.21 10.68
CA ARG A 531 -31.30 -0.89 11.93
C ARG A 531 -31.40 0.14 13.06
N PRO A 532 -32.34 -0.01 14.01
CA PRO A 532 -32.40 0.87 15.17
C PRO A 532 -31.09 0.78 15.97
N PRO A 533 -30.53 1.91 16.44
CA PRO A 533 -29.26 1.93 17.13
C PRO A 533 -29.38 1.17 18.46
N ARG A 534 -28.45 0.24 18.72
CA ARG A 534 -28.43 -0.55 19.95
C ARG A 534 -27.91 0.30 21.10
N ALA A 535 -28.81 0.74 21.98
CA ALA A 535 -28.40 1.31 23.26
C ALA A 535 -27.75 0.21 24.13
N ARG A 536 -26.60 0.50 24.74
CA ARG A 536 -26.13 -0.27 25.90
C ARG A 536 -26.86 0.28 27.12
N GLU A 537 -27.18 -0.57 28.10
CA GLU A 537 -27.79 -0.11 29.36
C GLU A 537 -27.01 1.10 29.91
N GLY A 538 -27.73 2.21 30.13
CA GLY A 538 -27.17 3.46 30.67
C GLY A 538 -26.44 4.37 29.67
N ARG A 539 -26.48 4.13 28.35
CA ARG A 539 -25.94 5.06 27.33
C ARG A 539 -26.94 5.34 26.22
N GLU A 540 -27.05 6.59 25.80
CA GLU A 540 -27.80 6.96 24.60
C GLU A 540 -27.25 6.23 23.37
N ALA A 541 -28.16 5.85 22.47
CA ALA A 541 -27.82 5.17 21.25
C ALA A 541 -27.13 6.15 20.29
N SER A 542 -25.91 5.84 19.86
CA SER A 542 -25.16 6.73 18.95
C SER A 542 -25.82 6.79 17.56
N ASP A 543 -26.11 7.99 17.05
CA ASP A 543 -26.61 8.22 15.69
C ASP A 543 -25.43 8.16 14.69
N PRO A 544 -25.39 7.18 13.76
CA PRO A 544 -24.30 7.07 12.79
C PRO A 544 -24.13 8.31 11.91
N ASN A 545 -25.21 9.04 11.62
CA ASN A 545 -25.12 10.30 10.88
C ASN A 545 -24.37 11.36 11.70
N ARG A 546 -24.70 11.49 12.99
CA ARG A 546 -24.03 12.42 13.91
C ARG A 546 -22.54 12.13 14.00
N GLU A 547 -22.13 10.87 14.15
CA GLU A 547 -20.71 10.48 14.21
C GLU A 547 -19.96 10.82 12.92
N ARG A 548 -20.57 10.56 11.75
CA ARG A 548 -19.97 10.83 10.44
C ARG A 548 -19.76 12.33 10.22
N PHE A 549 -20.76 13.15 10.53
CA PHE A 549 -20.63 14.62 10.44
C PHE A 549 -19.62 15.16 11.45
N ALA A 550 -19.59 14.62 12.68
CA ALA A 550 -18.61 15.01 13.68
C ALA A 550 -17.17 14.71 13.22
N ALA A 551 -16.94 13.52 12.66
CA ALA A 551 -15.63 13.15 12.11
C ALA A 551 -15.21 14.05 10.95
N ALA A 552 -16.14 14.47 10.09
CA ALA A 552 -15.84 15.38 8.99
C ALA A 552 -15.50 16.81 9.46
N VAL A 553 -16.21 17.33 10.47
CA VAL A 553 -15.86 18.61 11.10
C VAL A 553 -14.50 18.54 11.79
N ASP A 554 -14.23 17.46 12.54
CA ASP A 554 -12.93 17.25 13.19
C ASP A 554 -11.79 17.16 12.16
N ASP A 555 -12.03 16.55 10.99
CA ASP A 555 -11.05 16.53 9.90
C ASP A 555 -10.81 17.93 9.31
N LEU A 556 -11.81 18.81 9.26
CA LEU A 556 -11.59 20.21 8.86
C LEU A 556 -10.68 20.95 9.86
N PHE A 557 -10.85 20.74 11.18
CA PHE A 557 -9.92 21.28 12.19
C PHE A 557 -8.51 20.69 12.04
N ARG A 558 -8.37 19.40 11.70
CA ARG A 558 -7.08 18.79 11.37
C ARG A 558 -6.41 19.52 10.21
N GLN A 559 -7.16 19.80 9.14
CA GLN A 559 -6.63 20.50 7.96
C GLN A 559 -6.25 21.96 8.27
N LEU A 560 -6.87 22.58 9.28
CA LEU A 560 -6.45 23.88 9.80
C LEU A 560 -5.08 23.84 10.49
N GLY A 561 -4.62 22.66 10.91
CA GLY A 561 -3.43 22.48 11.75
C GLY A 561 -3.72 22.58 13.25
N VAL A 562 -5.00 22.50 13.64
CA VAL A 562 -5.41 22.67 15.04
C VAL A 562 -5.16 21.39 15.83
N ARG A 563 -4.50 21.53 16.99
CA ARG A 563 -4.38 20.51 18.02
C ARG A 563 -4.90 21.08 19.34
N PRO A 564 -6.08 20.65 19.84
CA PRO A 564 -6.72 21.29 20.99
C PRO A 564 -5.86 21.31 22.25
N GLU A 565 -5.11 20.24 22.50
CA GLU A 565 -4.23 20.10 23.66
C GLU A 565 -2.78 19.95 23.21
N PRO A 566 -1.80 20.55 23.89
CA PRO A 566 -0.39 20.33 23.58
C PRO A 566 0.02 18.86 23.80
N LEU A 567 1.12 18.46 23.18
CA LEU A 567 1.80 17.22 23.48
C LEU A 567 2.21 17.23 24.97
N PRO A 568 2.04 16.10 25.68
CA PRO A 568 2.45 15.96 27.07
C PRO A 568 3.94 16.24 27.25
N GLU A 569 4.33 16.62 28.46
CA GLU A 569 5.75 16.63 28.81
C GLU A 569 6.30 15.18 28.79
N PRO A 570 7.57 14.99 28.37
CA PRO A 570 8.23 13.70 28.43
C PRO A 570 8.22 13.12 29.85
N ALA A 571 8.02 11.82 29.96
CA ALA A 571 8.10 11.11 31.22
C ALA A 571 9.51 11.26 31.84
N GLN A 572 9.58 11.25 33.18
CA GLN A 572 10.85 11.31 33.91
C GLN A 572 11.85 10.24 33.40
N ASN A 573 13.12 10.62 33.29
CA ASN A 573 14.21 9.77 32.81
C ASN A 573 14.03 9.26 31.36
N THR A 574 13.30 10.02 30.52
CA THR A 574 13.25 9.81 29.07
C THR A 574 13.97 10.93 28.32
N LEU A 575 13.22 11.82 27.66
CA LEU A 575 13.77 12.97 26.96
C LEU A 575 13.92 14.18 27.90
N ILE A 576 14.93 15.01 27.64
CA ILE A 576 15.20 16.24 28.42
C ILE A 576 14.09 17.28 28.20
N ARG A 577 13.56 17.36 26.97
CA ARG A 577 12.50 18.28 26.54
C ARG A 577 11.75 17.69 25.36
N ARG A 578 10.64 18.33 24.99
CA ARG A 578 9.88 18.00 23.76
C ARG A 578 10.72 18.38 22.53
N PRO A 579 10.96 17.45 21.58
CA PRO A 579 11.59 17.79 20.31
C PRO A 579 10.57 18.37 19.33
N ALA A 580 11.02 19.22 18.41
CA ALA A 580 10.27 19.49 17.19
C ALA A 580 10.21 18.21 16.34
N LEU A 581 9.13 18.03 15.57
CA LEU A 581 8.92 16.83 14.77
C LEU A 581 8.92 17.20 13.28
N LEU A 582 9.88 16.66 12.53
CA LEU A 582 10.03 16.90 11.11
C LEU A 582 9.71 15.62 10.34
N ALA A 583 8.82 15.69 9.36
CA ALA A 583 8.57 14.61 8.41
C ALA A 583 8.79 15.08 6.98
N ILE A 584 9.36 14.21 6.15
CA ILE A 584 9.51 14.43 4.71
C ILE A 584 8.72 13.35 3.98
N TRP A 585 7.98 13.77 2.95
CA TRP A 585 7.14 12.88 2.16
C TRP A 585 7.23 13.24 0.68
N MET A 586 7.21 12.21 -0.16
CA MET A 586 7.25 12.34 -1.60
C MET A 586 5.89 11.98 -2.20
N ILE A 587 5.17 13.00 -2.67
CA ILE A 587 3.87 12.85 -3.33
C ILE A 587 4.11 12.35 -4.76
N ARG A 588 3.47 11.23 -5.12
CA ARG A 588 3.65 10.59 -6.45
C ARG A 588 2.34 10.37 -7.18
N GLN A 589 2.31 10.82 -8.43
CA GLN A 589 1.30 10.46 -9.42
C GLN A 589 1.99 10.02 -10.71
N ASN A 590 1.66 8.81 -11.18
CA ASN A 590 2.07 8.33 -12.49
C ASN A 590 1.13 8.86 -13.59
N LYS A 591 1.62 8.98 -14.83
CA LYS A 591 0.79 9.38 -15.99
C LYS A 591 -0.34 8.36 -16.18
N GLY A 592 -1.56 8.73 -15.78
CA GLY A 592 -2.76 7.91 -15.94
C GLY A 592 -3.52 8.22 -17.24
N ARG A 593 -4.39 7.30 -17.69
CA ARG A 593 -5.21 7.47 -18.91
C ARG A 593 -6.23 8.61 -18.84
N VAL A 594 -6.64 9.01 -17.64
CA VAL A 594 -7.70 10.01 -17.42
C VAL A 594 -7.14 11.43 -17.32
N TRP A 595 -6.00 11.61 -16.64
CA TRP A 595 -5.44 12.93 -16.34
C TRP A 595 -4.16 13.27 -17.11
N GLY A 596 -3.44 12.29 -17.64
CA GLY A 596 -2.23 12.51 -18.47
C GLY A 596 -1.00 13.12 -17.77
N LEU A 597 -1.13 13.57 -16.52
CA LEU A 597 -0.08 14.26 -15.76
C LEU A 597 0.71 13.29 -14.87
N ALA A 598 2.02 13.52 -14.74
CA ALA A 598 2.83 12.90 -13.70
C ALA A 598 3.31 13.96 -12.71
N ARG A 599 3.30 13.61 -11.42
CA ARG A 599 3.70 14.52 -10.34
C ARG A 599 4.62 13.79 -9.39
N GLN A 600 5.74 14.42 -9.07
CA GLN A 600 6.71 13.95 -8.09
C GLN A 600 7.17 15.20 -7.34
N VAL A 601 6.57 15.46 -6.18
CA VAL A 601 6.78 16.67 -5.38
C VAL A 601 7.13 16.28 -3.94
N PRO A 602 8.31 16.66 -3.42
CA PRO A 602 8.61 16.49 -2.01
C PRO A 602 7.89 17.56 -1.19
N VAL A 603 7.38 17.17 -0.03
CA VAL A 603 6.78 18.06 0.97
C VAL A 603 7.40 17.74 2.32
N ALA A 604 7.53 18.76 3.16
CA ALA A 604 7.96 18.61 4.54
C ALA A 604 6.87 19.14 5.48
N VAL A 605 6.68 18.47 6.61
CA VAL A 605 5.82 18.89 7.72
C VAL A 605 6.70 19.08 8.94
N LEU A 606 6.67 20.28 9.52
CA LEU A 606 7.35 20.62 10.75
C LEU A 606 6.31 20.92 11.82
N VAL A 607 6.40 20.20 12.93
CA VAL A 607 5.55 20.39 14.09
C VAL A 607 6.41 20.89 15.23
N ASP A 608 5.99 21.98 15.87
CA ASP A 608 6.70 22.54 17.00
C ASP A 608 6.71 21.58 18.22
N PRO A 609 7.57 21.81 19.23
CA PRO A 609 7.64 20.98 20.42
C PRO A 609 6.31 20.80 21.17
N THR A 610 5.41 21.78 21.12
CA THR A 610 4.09 21.65 21.77
C THR A 610 3.10 20.83 20.95
N GLY A 611 3.35 20.59 19.67
CA GLY A 611 2.39 19.96 18.78
C GLY A 611 1.25 20.87 18.34
N GLN A 612 1.26 22.15 18.70
CA GLN A 612 0.15 23.06 18.45
C GLN A 612 0.35 23.93 17.21
N HIS A 613 1.58 24.05 16.70
CA HIS A 613 1.90 24.74 15.46
C HIS A 613 2.44 23.74 14.44
N VAL A 614 1.71 23.62 13.33
CA VAL A 614 2.07 22.76 12.20
C VAL A 614 2.35 23.64 10.99
N GLU A 615 3.55 23.52 10.46
CA GLU A 615 3.99 24.18 9.24
C GLU A 615 4.28 23.17 8.15
N VAL A 616 4.10 23.59 6.90
CA VAL A 616 4.45 22.80 5.74
C VAL A 616 5.29 23.60 4.75
N ARG A 617 6.15 22.88 4.04
CA ARG A 617 7.01 23.43 3.00
C ARG A 617 7.04 22.49 1.80
N ALA A 618 7.16 23.07 0.61
CA ALA A 618 7.42 22.36 -0.64
C ALA A 618 8.42 23.18 -1.46
N PRO A 619 8.96 22.67 -2.58
CA PRO A 619 9.68 23.52 -3.52
C PRO A 619 8.83 24.76 -3.85
N LYS A 620 9.44 25.95 -3.95
CA LYS A 620 8.77 27.24 -4.24
C LYS A 620 7.66 27.68 -3.26
N VAL A 621 7.37 26.91 -2.21
CA VAL A 621 6.39 27.23 -1.18
C VAL A 621 7.16 27.27 0.14
N PRO A 622 7.42 28.45 0.73
CA PRO A 622 8.18 28.54 1.98
C PRO A 622 7.44 27.88 3.15
N TRP A 623 8.11 27.74 4.30
CA TRP A 623 7.43 27.36 5.54
C TRP A 623 6.28 28.32 5.83
N GLN A 624 5.12 27.74 6.07
CA GLN A 624 3.92 28.47 6.44
C GLN A 624 2.95 27.52 7.16
N PRO A 625 1.96 28.05 7.91
CA PRO A 625 0.96 27.23 8.58
C PRO A 625 0.29 26.20 7.66
N LEU A 626 -0.07 25.04 8.22
CA LEU A 626 -0.60 23.91 7.45
C LEU A 626 -1.72 24.32 6.48
N HIS A 627 -2.69 25.13 6.94
CA HIS A 627 -3.86 25.48 6.15
C HIS A 627 -3.54 26.36 4.94
N THR A 628 -2.69 27.38 5.09
CA THR A 628 -2.23 28.20 3.96
C THR A 628 -1.32 27.40 3.04
N GLY A 629 -0.47 26.55 3.61
CA GLY A 629 0.40 25.66 2.86
C GLY A 629 -0.34 24.63 2.01
N LEU A 630 -1.41 24.03 2.53
CA LEU A 630 -2.27 23.12 1.76
C LEU A 630 -2.88 23.82 0.55
N VAL A 631 -3.38 25.06 0.73
CA VAL A 631 -3.92 25.88 -0.36
C VAL A 631 -2.85 26.18 -1.40
N GLU A 632 -1.69 26.68 -0.97
CA GLU A 632 -0.63 27.11 -1.89
C GLU A 632 0.01 25.95 -2.64
N ILE A 633 0.32 24.84 -1.95
CA ILE A 633 0.82 23.60 -2.57
C ILE A 633 -0.21 23.09 -3.60
N GLY A 634 -1.48 23.10 -3.21
CA GLY A 634 -2.61 22.76 -4.07
C GLY A 634 -2.66 23.59 -5.35
N LYS A 635 -2.71 24.93 -5.22
CA LYS A 635 -2.73 25.89 -6.34
C LYS A 635 -1.51 25.75 -7.24
N GLN A 636 -0.32 25.59 -6.65
CA GLN A 636 0.96 25.53 -7.36
C GLN A 636 1.16 24.23 -8.14
N TYR A 637 0.69 23.09 -7.62
CA TYR A 637 1.06 21.77 -8.15
C TYR A 637 -0.08 20.95 -8.74
N VAL A 638 -1.35 21.32 -8.53
CA VAL A 638 -2.48 20.55 -9.06
C VAL A 638 -2.40 20.36 -10.57
N ASN A 639 -2.02 21.35 -11.37
CA ASN A 639 -2.09 21.27 -12.83
C ASN A 639 -0.73 21.25 -13.53
N VAL A 640 0.34 20.93 -12.79
CA VAL A 640 1.71 20.95 -13.30
C VAL A 640 2.25 19.52 -13.50
N ASP A 641 2.86 19.25 -14.66
CA ASP A 641 3.70 18.06 -14.90
C ASP A 641 5.08 18.36 -14.30
N LEU A 642 5.25 18.11 -13.00
CA LEU A 642 6.52 18.32 -12.28
C LEU A 642 7.10 16.98 -11.84
N LYS A 643 8.38 16.78 -12.15
CA LYS A 643 9.14 15.64 -11.65
C LYS A 643 10.42 16.07 -10.95
N CYS A 644 10.37 16.17 -9.63
CA CYS A 644 11.59 16.33 -8.84
C CYS A 644 12.40 15.03 -8.87
N GLY A 645 13.62 15.12 -9.39
CA GLY A 645 14.56 13.99 -9.42
C GLY A 645 15.18 13.71 -8.04
N PRO A 646 15.98 12.64 -7.91
CA PRO A 646 16.71 12.33 -6.68
C PRO A 646 17.49 13.51 -6.10
N ASP A 647 18.25 14.23 -6.93
CA ASP A 647 19.07 15.37 -6.48
C ASP A 647 18.23 16.54 -5.94
N ASP A 648 17.06 16.80 -6.54
CA ASP A 648 16.13 17.84 -6.07
C ASP A 648 15.55 17.48 -4.70
N VAL A 649 15.15 16.22 -4.52
CA VAL A 649 14.58 15.72 -3.26
C VAL A 649 15.61 15.75 -2.15
N VAL A 650 16.85 15.36 -2.45
CA VAL A 650 17.94 15.35 -1.48
C VAL A 650 18.37 16.76 -1.08
N ARG A 651 18.45 17.70 -2.04
CA ARG A 651 18.69 19.12 -1.74
C ARG A 651 17.57 19.70 -0.89
N PHE A 652 16.31 19.45 -1.26
CA PHE A 652 15.15 19.85 -0.47
C PHE A 652 15.22 19.29 0.96
N ALA A 653 15.55 18.01 1.12
CA ALA A 653 15.68 17.36 2.41
C ALA A 653 16.78 18.01 3.27
N LYS A 654 17.92 18.36 2.68
CA LYS A 654 18.99 19.09 3.37
C LYS A 654 18.49 20.45 3.86
N ASP A 655 17.88 21.24 2.97
CA ASP A 655 17.42 22.60 3.30
C ASP A 655 16.41 22.59 4.46
N VAL A 656 15.43 21.67 4.44
CA VAL A 656 14.41 21.59 5.52
C VAL A 656 14.99 21.12 6.85
N ILE A 657 16.02 20.26 6.83
CA ILE A 657 16.68 19.79 8.05
C ILE A 657 17.55 20.89 8.65
N ASP A 658 18.32 21.60 7.83
CA ASP A 658 19.15 22.71 8.28
C ASP A 658 18.29 23.82 8.90
N GLU A 659 17.16 24.16 8.27
CA GLU A 659 16.23 25.16 8.79
C GLU A 659 15.56 24.69 10.10
N ALA A 660 15.08 23.44 10.18
CA ALA A 660 14.43 22.93 11.39
C ALA A 660 15.40 22.84 12.59
N THR A 661 16.63 22.37 12.37
CA THR A 661 17.66 22.26 13.42
C THR A 661 18.23 23.63 13.83
N SER A 662 18.14 24.63 12.96
CA SER A 662 18.44 26.02 13.32
C SER A 662 17.32 26.66 14.15
N ALA A 663 16.07 26.30 13.88
CA ALA A 663 14.90 26.85 14.57
C ALA A 663 14.66 26.21 15.95
N PHE A 664 14.98 24.92 16.12
CA PHE A 664 14.71 24.17 17.34
C PHE A 664 15.93 23.42 17.86
N PRO A 665 16.18 23.44 19.18
CA PRO A 665 17.37 22.81 19.77
C PRO A 665 17.36 21.28 19.68
N ASP A 666 16.18 20.66 19.64
CA ASP A 666 16.01 19.22 19.47
C ASP A 666 14.97 18.97 18.37
N THR A 667 15.32 18.17 17.35
CA THR A 667 14.45 17.84 16.23
C THR A 667 14.49 16.33 15.94
N LEU A 668 13.31 15.70 15.88
CA LEU A 668 13.15 14.33 15.41
C LEU A 668 12.74 14.32 13.94
N LEU A 669 13.64 13.87 13.06
CA LEU A 669 13.33 13.54 11.67
C LEU A 669 12.67 12.16 11.57
N LEU A 670 11.51 12.11 10.92
CA LEU A 670 10.76 10.92 10.59
C LEU A 670 10.74 10.72 9.07
N THR A 671 11.21 9.56 8.61
CA THR A 671 11.20 9.21 7.18
C THR A 671 10.50 7.89 6.94
N HIS A 672 9.64 7.81 5.92
CA HIS A 672 9.06 6.55 5.48
C HIS A 672 9.93 5.89 4.40
N ALA A 673 10.46 4.69 4.67
CA ALA A 673 11.41 4.01 3.80
C ALA A 673 10.82 3.73 2.41
N GLN A 674 9.65 3.08 2.33
CA GLN A 674 9.01 2.78 1.05
C GLN A 674 8.69 4.05 0.24
N ASN A 675 8.33 5.14 0.92
CA ASN A 675 8.04 6.41 0.24
C ASN A 675 9.30 7.15 -0.22
N LEU A 676 10.44 7.12 0.48
CA LEU A 676 11.58 8.00 0.14
C LEU A 676 12.76 7.28 -0.53
N ARG A 677 12.98 5.99 -0.26
CA ARG A 677 14.24 5.31 -0.61
C ARG A 677 14.57 5.21 -2.11
N SER A 678 13.58 5.37 -3.00
CA SER A 678 13.80 5.36 -4.46
C SER A 678 14.41 6.67 -4.98
N VAL A 679 14.19 7.79 -4.27
CA VAL A 679 14.73 9.12 -4.60
C VAL A 679 15.80 9.58 -3.60
N TRP A 680 15.81 9.00 -2.40
CA TRP A 680 16.82 9.21 -1.36
C TRP A 680 17.44 7.86 -0.96
N ASN A 681 18.35 7.36 -1.81
CA ASN A 681 18.80 5.97 -1.79
C ASN A 681 19.59 5.54 -0.54
N THR A 682 20.11 6.47 0.24
CA THR A 682 20.80 6.21 1.51
C THR A 682 19.84 5.72 2.60
N LEU A 683 18.53 5.83 2.39
CA LEU A 683 17.52 5.25 3.28
C LEU A 683 17.29 3.74 3.06
N THR A 684 17.89 3.13 2.04
CA THR A 684 17.80 1.67 1.79
C THR A 684 18.58 0.87 2.83
N ASN A 685 18.16 -0.37 3.14
CA ASN A 685 18.82 -1.20 4.17
C ASN A 685 20.32 -1.40 3.89
N GLY A 686 20.71 -1.59 2.63
CA GLY A 686 22.11 -1.80 2.24
C GLY A 686 22.96 -0.52 2.15
N ARG A 687 22.39 0.66 2.36
CA ARG A 687 23.13 1.95 2.28
C ARG A 687 22.97 2.85 3.50
N ILE A 688 22.00 2.56 4.37
CA ILE A 688 21.80 3.34 5.59
C ILE A 688 22.95 3.09 6.58
N GLN A 689 23.51 4.17 7.11
CA GLN A 689 24.57 4.15 8.10
C GLN A 689 24.03 4.77 9.40
N LEU A 690 24.33 4.15 10.54
CA LEU A 690 23.93 4.71 11.83
C LEU A 690 24.66 6.03 12.10
N ASP A 691 23.95 6.94 12.76
CA ASP A 691 24.45 8.23 13.23
C ASP A 691 25.03 9.09 12.09
N SER A 692 24.55 8.88 10.86
CA SER A 692 24.95 9.61 9.66
C SER A 692 23.77 9.80 8.71
N LEU A 693 23.76 10.91 7.98
CA LEU A 693 22.74 11.23 6.99
C LEU A 693 23.38 11.60 5.66
N GLY A 694 23.01 10.88 4.60
CA GLY A 694 23.55 11.13 3.26
C GLY A 694 22.76 12.17 2.48
N PHE A 695 23.43 13.16 1.90
CA PHE A 695 22.83 14.20 1.06
C PHE A 695 23.30 14.16 -0.40
N GLY A 696 23.35 12.95 -0.99
CA GLY A 696 23.63 12.75 -2.41
C GLY A 696 24.81 11.82 -2.64
N ALA A 697 25.65 12.13 -3.64
CA ALA A 697 26.81 11.32 -4.00
C ALA A 697 28.04 11.52 -3.09
N GLY A 698 28.03 12.54 -2.22
CA GLY A 698 29.10 12.78 -1.25
C GLY A 698 29.05 11.81 -0.07
N GLU A 699 30.08 11.84 0.77
CA GLU A 699 30.10 11.06 2.01
C GLU A 699 28.93 11.45 2.93
N PRO A 700 28.29 10.48 3.61
CA PRO A 700 27.29 10.76 4.62
C PRO A 700 27.81 11.70 5.71
N GLN A 701 27.00 12.70 6.07
CA GLN A 701 27.34 13.65 7.13
C GLN A 701 27.01 13.03 8.49
N PRO A 702 27.97 12.97 9.44
CA PRO A 702 27.68 12.53 10.81
C PRO A 702 26.61 13.40 11.48
N ILE A 703 25.70 12.77 12.21
CA ILE A 703 24.60 13.46 12.92
C ILE A 703 25.12 14.38 14.03
N SER A 704 26.31 14.13 14.58
CA SER A 704 26.99 15.05 15.49
C SER A 704 27.33 16.41 14.86
N LYS A 705 27.39 16.51 13.53
CA LYS A 705 27.53 17.78 12.79
C LYS A 705 26.19 18.47 12.50
N LEU A 706 25.08 17.89 12.93
CA LEU A 706 23.72 18.44 12.85
C LEU A 706 23.17 18.49 14.29
N PRO A 707 23.63 19.44 15.13
CA PRO A 707 23.29 19.47 16.55
C PRO A 707 21.79 19.44 16.77
N GLY A 708 21.33 18.62 17.71
CA GLY A 708 19.91 18.50 18.01
C GLY A 708 19.12 17.53 17.13
N LEU A 709 19.67 17.07 15.99
CA LEU A 709 18.97 16.17 15.08
C LEU A 709 18.98 14.72 15.57
N ARG A 710 17.83 14.05 15.53
CA ARG A 710 17.67 12.60 15.65
C ARG A 710 16.87 12.08 14.47
N HIS A 711 17.06 10.82 14.12
CA HIS A 711 16.42 10.24 12.93
C HIS A 711 15.81 8.88 13.24
N VAL A 712 14.50 8.75 13.00
CA VAL A 712 13.78 7.48 13.00
C VAL A 712 13.24 7.20 11.60
N ARG A 713 13.65 6.07 11.03
CA ARG A 713 13.14 5.56 9.76
C ARG A 713 12.04 4.54 10.02
N VAL A 714 10.88 4.78 9.42
CA VAL A 714 9.68 3.94 9.52
C VAL A 714 9.57 3.05 8.28
N ARG A 715 9.25 1.77 8.47
CA ARG A 715 8.94 0.82 7.41
C ARG A 715 7.67 0.06 7.75
N THR A 716 6.75 -0.03 6.79
CA THR A 716 5.42 -0.65 7.00
C THR A 716 5.30 -2.01 6.31
N ALA A 717 4.14 -2.67 6.43
CA ALA A 717 3.86 -3.92 5.70
C ALA A 717 3.61 -3.76 4.19
N GLU A 718 3.68 -2.53 3.65
CA GLU A 718 3.63 -2.30 2.20
C GLU A 718 4.72 -3.11 1.49
N GLY A 719 4.33 -3.86 0.45
CA GLY A 719 5.23 -4.77 -0.27
C GLY A 719 5.65 -6.02 0.50
N GLY A 720 5.04 -6.31 1.66
CA GLY A 720 5.44 -7.45 2.49
C GLY A 720 6.80 -7.25 3.20
N GLU A 721 7.24 -6.00 3.36
CA GLU A 721 8.58 -5.67 3.90
C GLU A 721 8.74 -5.81 5.42
N THR A 722 7.66 -6.04 6.14
CA THR A 722 7.66 -6.30 7.58
C THR A 722 6.98 -7.64 7.87
N PRO A 723 7.42 -8.39 8.88
CA PRO A 723 6.89 -9.72 9.12
C PRO A 723 5.45 -9.65 9.64
N GLU A 724 4.71 -10.75 9.48
CA GLU A 724 3.49 -10.93 10.25
C GLU A 724 3.83 -11.29 11.70
N CYS A 725 2.88 -11.06 12.62
CA CYS A 725 3.13 -11.32 14.03
C CYS A 725 1.86 -11.77 14.79
N TYR A 726 2.10 -12.33 15.98
CA TYR A 726 1.08 -12.65 16.98
C TYR A 726 1.72 -12.71 18.37
N GLY A 727 0.93 -12.37 19.39
CA GLY A 727 1.39 -12.31 20.77
C GLY A 727 1.45 -13.72 21.35
N VAL A 728 2.43 -13.98 22.22
CA VAL A 728 2.63 -15.28 22.86
C VAL A 728 2.68 -15.11 24.38
N THR A 729 1.97 -15.99 25.07
CA THR A 729 1.95 -16.18 26.54
C THR A 729 1.89 -17.67 26.85
N ASP A 730 2.12 -18.06 28.10
CA ASP A 730 1.96 -19.45 28.56
C ASP A 730 0.53 -19.96 28.34
N ASP A 731 -0.46 -19.06 28.43
CA ASP A 731 -1.89 -19.35 28.25
C ASP A 731 -2.34 -19.38 26.77
N GLY A 732 -1.43 -19.16 25.81
CA GLY A 732 -1.71 -19.21 24.37
C GLY A 732 -1.33 -17.96 23.59
N THR A 733 -1.96 -17.76 22.42
CA THR A 733 -1.60 -16.73 21.45
C THR A 733 -2.73 -15.73 21.15
N GLY A 734 -2.37 -14.55 20.65
CA GLY A 734 -3.39 -13.56 20.26
C GLY A 734 -2.89 -12.28 19.62
N GLN A 735 -3.59 -11.16 19.90
CA GLN A 735 -3.45 -9.87 19.21
C GLN A 735 -2.68 -8.84 20.06
N PRO A 736 -1.37 -8.67 19.84
CA PRO A 736 -0.50 -7.81 20.65
C PRO A 736 -0.58 -6.32 20.25
N LYS A 737 -0.65 -5.44 21.25
CA LYS A 737 -0.37 -3.99 21.14
C LYS A 737 0.90 -3.66 21.93
N GLY A 738 1.87 -2.98 21.31
CA GLY A 738 3.06 -2.46 22.00
C GLY A 738 4.25 -2.18 21.10
N LEU A 739 5.36 -1.82 21.75
CA LEU A 739 6.70 -1.70 21.18
C LEU A 739 7.52 -2.95 21.54
N TRP A 740 8.38 -3.39 20.63
CA TRP A 740 9.12 -4.65 20.70
C TRP A 740 10.55 -4.44 20.22
N ARG A 741 11.55 -5.06 20.85
CA ARG A 741 12.92 -5.04 20.32
C ARG A 741 13.01 -6.01 19.15
N PHE A 742 13.53 -5.60 18.00
CA PHE A 742 13.44 -6.39 16.77
C PHE A 742 14.81 -6.81 16.23
N LEU A 743 15.23 -8.02 16.63
CA LEU A 743 16.36 -8.84 16.13
C LEU A 743 17.77 -8.22 16.17
N VAL A 744 17.94 -6.93 15.89
CA VAL A 744 19.21 -6.21 15.87
C VAL A 744 19.11 -4.92 16.71
N PRO A 745 20.25 -4.38 17.19
CA PRO A 745 20.25 -3.13 17.96
C PRO A 745 19.58 -1.97 17.21
N ARG A 746 18.91 -1.09 17.96
CA ARG A 746 18.23 0.12 17.46
C ARG A 746 17.10 -0.12 16.43
N VAL A 747 16.71 -1.36 16.19
CA VAL A 747 15.54 -1.70 15.39
C VAL A 747 14.43 -2.23 16.30
N TYR A 748 13.22 -1.68 16.13
CA TYR A 748 12.06 -1.99 16.95
C TYR A 748 10.86 -2.34 16.09
N GLY A 749 9.98 -3.16 16.63
CA GLY A 749 8.67 -3.48 16.08
C GLY A 749 7.58 -2.72 16.82
N SER A 750 6.59 -2.19 16.12
CA SER A 750 5.48 -1.45 16.69
C SER A 750 4.15 -2.02 16.20
N THR A 751 3.35 -2.55 17.12
CA THR A 751 2.04 -3.17 16.83
C THR A 751 0.91 -2.43 17.54
N THR A 752 -0.27 -2.42 16.92
CA THR A 752 -1.46 -1.72 17.44
C THR A 752 -2.50 -2.71 17.94
N GLY A 753 -3.49 -2.21 18.69
CA GLY A 753 -4.66 -3.00 19.05
C GLY A 753 -5.69 -2.98 17.92
N LYS A 754 -6.66 -3.89 17.98
CA LYS A 754 -7.81 -3.90 17.06
C LYS A 754 -8.57 -2.56 17.14
N PRO A 755 -8.68 -1.78 16.04
CA PRO A 755 -9.44 -0.54 16.04
C PRO A 755 -10.94 -0.78 16.29
N SER A 756 -11.62 0.21 16.86
CA SER A 756 -13.07 0.15 17.12
C SER A 756 -13.90 0.02 15.83
N THR A 757 -13.40 0.54 14.71
CA THR A 757 -14.02 0.48 13.38
C THR A 757 -14.09 -0.95 12.84
N HIS A 758 -13.17 -1.84 13.22
CA HIS A 758 -13.19 -3.25 12.79
C HIS A 758 -14.08 -4.15 13.66
N SER A 759 -15.19 -3.64 14.20
CA SER A 759 -16.05 -4.38 15.15
C SER A 759 -16.47 -5.78 14.65
N GLY A 760 -16.69 -5.95 13.35
CA GLY A 760 -17.08 -7.22 12.70
C GLY A 760 -15.99 -8.30 12.61
N ALA A 761 -14.71 -7.95 12.77
CA ALA A 761 -13.63 -8.93 12.64
C ALA A 761 -13.57 -9.89 13.85
N LEU A 762 -13.71 -11.19 13.63
CA LEU A 762 -13.67 -12.19 14.70
C LEU A 762 -12.23 -12.45 15.14
N LYS A 763 -12.04 -12.71 16.44
CA LYS A 763 -10.74 -13.06 17.02
C LYS A 763 -10.57 -14.57 17.02
N GLY A 764 -9.43 -15.05 16.53
CA GLY A 764 -9.01 -16.45 16.70
C GLY A 764 -9.90 -17.49 16.03
N VAL A 765 -10.70 -17.12 15.03
CA VAL A 765 -11.58 -18.08 14.33
C VAL A 765 -10.86 -18.65 13.12
N SER A 766 -10.79 -19.99 13.05
CA SER A 766 -10.22 -20.71 11.91
C SER A 766 -11.14 -20.67 10.70
N LYS A 767 -10.54 -20.58 9.51
CA LYS A 767 -11.22 -20.74 8.21
C LYS A 767 -11.17 -22.18 7.71
N LEU A 768 -10.31 -23.01 8.27
CA LEU A 768 -9.94 -24.32 7.74
C LEU A 768 -10.54 -25.44 8.58
N ILE A 769 -10.36 -25.38 9.89
CA ILE A 769 -10.77 -26.45 10.81
C ILE A 769 -11.82 -25.96 11.81
N PRO A 770 -12.66 -26.87 12.34
CA PRO A 770 -13.51 -26.56 13.48
C PRO A 770 -12.67 -26.07 14.66
N GLY A 771 -13.10 -24.99 15.31
CA GLY A 771 -12.46 -24.46 16.51
C GLY A 771 -13.32 -24.67 17.74
N GLU A 772 -12.74 -24.60 18.93
CA GLU A 772 -13.50 -24.62 20.17
C GLU A 772 -13.73 -23.19 20.68
N HIS A 773 -14.97 -22.87 21.05
CA HIS A 773 -15.32 -21.59 21.66
C HIS A 773 -16.26 -21.81 22.84
N ASN A 774 -15.84 -21.39 24.05
CA ASN A 774 -16.58 -21.57 25.31
C ASN A 774 -17.04 -23.03 25.54
N GLY A 775 -16.15 -24.01 25.31
CA GLY A 775 -16.48 -25.43 25.51
C GLY A 775 -17.36 -26.04 24.41
N LYS A 776 -17.65 -25.32 23.33
CA LYS A 776 -18.45 -25.80 22.21
C LYS A 776 -17.63 -25.84 20.92
N LEU A 777 -17.76 -26.94 20.19
CA LEU A 777 -17.22 -27.04 18.84
C LEU A 777 -17.96 -26.06 17.92
N THR A 778 -17.21 -25.25 17.20
CA THR A 778 -17.69 -24.28 16.23
C THR A 778 -17.16 -24.66 14.85
N ALA A 779 -18.05 -24.68 13.86
CA ALA A 779 -17.66 -24.93 12.48
C ALA A 779 -16.66 -23.85 11.97
N PRO A 780 -15.82 -24.18 10.97
CA PRO A 780 -14.95 -23.21 10.32
C PRO A 780 -15.75 -21.99 9.84
N LYS A 781 -15.16 -20.78 9.92
CA LYS A 781 -15.83 -19.55 9.44
C LYS A 781 -15.04 -18.87 8.33
N PRO A 782 -15.03 -19.43 7.11
CA PRO A 782 -14.30 -18.87 5.97
C PRO A 782 -14.79 -17.48 5.55
N LYS A 783 -16.08 -17.16 5.81
CA LYS A 783 -16.67 -15.83 5.58
C LYS A 783 -16.40 -14.82 6.70
N ALA A 784 -15.69 -15.21 7.77
CA ALA A 784 -15.35 -14.29 8.84
C ALA A 784 -14.21 -13.36 8.40
N GLN A 785 -14.41 -12.07 8.56
CA GLN A 785 -13.31 -11.11 8.54
C GLN A 785 -12.43 -11.35 9.76
N VAL A 786 -11.12 -11.35 9.55
CA VAL A 786 -10.12 -11.49 10.61
C VAL A 786 -9.27 -10.23 10.66
N TRP A 787 -8.89 -9.82 11.87
CA TRP A 787 -8.01 -8.69 12.06
C TRP A 787 -6.67 -9.21 12.60
N ASN A 788 -5.58 -8.87 11.93
CA ASN A 788 -4.22 -9.15 12.36
C ASN A 788 -3.50 -7.83 12.64
N PRO A 789 -2.68 -7.76 13.71
CA PRO A 789 -1.86 -6.58 13.95
C PRO A 789 -0.83 -6.42 12.85
N GLN A 790 -0.70 -5.20 12.35
CA GLN A 790 0.33 -4.84 11.39
C GLN A 790 1.62 -4.54 12.18
N PHE A 791 2.72 -5.18 11.78
CA PHE A 791 4.04 -4.89 12.31
C PHE A 791 4.62 -3.68 11.59
N ILE A 792 5.03 -2.65 12.32
CA ILE A 792 5.74 -1.49 11.79
C ILE A 792 7.16 -1.52 12.32
N GLU A 793 8.15 -1.51 11.43
CA GLU A 793 9.55 -1.42 11.82
C GLU A 793 9.95 0.05 12.05
N LEU A 794 10.61 0.30 13.17
CA LEU A 794 11.18 1.58 13.57
C LEU A 794 12.69 1.40 13.75
N LEU A 795 13.47 1.92 12.81
CA LEU A 795 14.93 2.02 12.94
C LEU A 795 15.27 3.38 13.53
N VAL A 796 15.92 3.39 14.69
CA VAL A 796 16.56 4.60 15.24
C VAL A 796 17.92 4.75 14.55
N ALA A 797 17.90 5.40 13.40
CA ALA A 797 19.05 5.53 12.51
C ALA A 797 20.04 6.57 13.02
N GLY A 798 19.60 7.53 13.83
CA GLY A 798 20.44 8.64 14.25
C GLY A 798 20.12 9.18 15.64
N ILE A 799 21.15 9.31 16.47
CA ILE A 799 21.05 9.89 17.82
C ILE A 799 22.19 10.88 18.11
N GLN A 800 22.02 11.70 19.15
CA GLN A 800 23.08 12.54 19.72
C GLN A 800 23.75 11.86 20.92
N ASP A 801 24.90 12.37 21.35
CA ASP A 801 25.61 11.84 22.52
C ASP A 801 24.73 11.87 23.78
N GLY A 802 24.68 10.74 24.49
CA GLY A 802 23.87 10.56 25.70
C GLY A 802 22.43 10.10 25.49
N ASP A 803 21.91 10.17 24.26
CA ASP A 803 20.58 9.68 23.93
C ASP A 803 20.47 8.16 24.11
N GLN A 804 19.27 7.69 24.47
CA GLN A 804 18.93 6.27 24.48
C GLN A 804 18.03 5.94 23.27
N PRO A 805 18.42 5.01 22.38
CA PRO A 805 17.64 4.68 21.20
C PRO A 805 16.19 4.28 21.51
N GLU A 806 15.95 3.56 22.61
CA GLU A 806 14.61 3.10 22.95
C GLU A 806 13.64 4.24 23.29
N HIS A 807 14.13 5.42 23.70
CA HIS A 807 13.27 6.59 23.93
C HIS A 807 12.76 7.16 22.61
N TRP A 808 13.61 7.25 21.59
CA TRP A 808 13.22 7.74 20.27
C TRP A 808 12.32 6.75 19.52
N ALA A 809 12.53 5.45 19.70
CA ALA A 809 11.62 4.42 19.23
C ALA A 809 10.25 4.48 19.92
N ALA A 810 10.22 4.69 21.25
CA ALA A 810 8.98 4.87 22.01
C ALA A 810 8.22 6.13 21.57
N LEU A 811 8.92 7.25 21.40
CA LEU A 811 8.33 8.48 20.87
C LEU A 811 7.71 8.25 19.48
N ALA A 812 8.43 7.63 18.55
CA ALA A 812 7.89 7.32 17.22
C ALA A 812 6.68 6.36 17.28
N HIS A 813 6.68 5.39 18.19
CA HIS A 813 5.53 4.51 18.43
C HIS A 813 4.31 5.27 18.94
N GLU A 814 4.48 6.13 19.93
CA GLU A 814 3.42 6.90 20.58
C GLU A 814 2.86 8.00 19.70
N LEU A 815 3.68 8.57 18.82
CA LEU A 815 3.24 9.53 17.80
C LEU A 815 2.22 8.92 16.82
N ARG A 816 2.07 7.60 16.77
CA ARG A 816 0.99 6.94 16.01
C ARG A 816 -0.37 7.06 16.70
N ASP A 817 -0.40 7.34 17.99
CA ASP A 817 -1.62 7.65 18.74
C ASP A 817 -1.82 9.18 18.84
N ALA A 818 -0.85 10.01 18.43
CA ALA A 818 -0.87 11.46 18.66
C ALA A 818 -1.83 12.25 17.75
N ALA A 819 -2.44 11.68 16.72
CA ALA A 819 -3.32 12.45 15.83
C ALA A 819 -4.64 12.85 16.55
N PRO A 820 -4.91 14.14 16.80
CA PRO A 820 -5.94 14.58 17.76
C PRO A 820 -7.38 14.22 17.38
N TYR A 821 -7.63 13.95 16.09
CA TYR A 821 -8.95 13.73 15.51
C TYR A 821 -9.14 12.31 14.94
N VAL A 822 -8.18 11.42 15.15
CA VAL A 822 -8.22 10.06 14.61
C VAL A 822 -8.67 9.08 15.69
N ARG A 823 -9.63 8.20 15.34
CA ARG A 823 -10.03 7.10 16.22
C ARG A 823 -9.01 5.96 16.18
N GLY A 824 -8.15 5.92 17.19
CA GLY A 824 -7.18 4.85 17.38
C GLY A 824 -5.85 5.09 16.67
N THR A 825 -5.00 4.06 16.66
CA THR A 825 -3.60 4.19 16.24
C THR A 825 -3.44 4.22 14.72
N THR A 826 -2.77 5.24 14.19
CA THR A 826 -2.40 5.33 12.77
C THR A 826 -1.30 4.34 12.41
N VAL A 827 -1.17 4.03 11.12
CA VAL A 827 -0.04 3.22 10.61
C VAL A 827 1.27 4.00 10.78
N MET A 828 1.26 5.28 10.40
CA MET A 828 2.41 6.17 10.42
C MET A 828 2.40 7.09 11.63
N PRO A 829 3.56 7.46 12.22
CA PRO A 829 3.64 8.53 13.21
C PRO A 829 3.00 9.83 12.70
N TRP A 830 2.40 10.61 13.60
CA TRP A 830 1.52 11.73 13.26
C TRP A 830 2.08 12.72 12.22
N PRO A 831 3.33 13.21 12.29
CA PRO A 831 3.87 14.10 11.25
C PRO A 831 3.94 13.46 9.86
N LEU A 832 4.30 12.17 9.76
CA LEU A 832 4.27 11.43 8.49
C LEU A 832 2.84 11.19 8.00
N HIS A 833 1.90 10.94 8.92
CA HIS A 833 0.48 10.83 8.59
C HIS A 833 -0.08 12.15 8.02
N LEU A 834 0.26 13.30 8.61
CA LEU A 834 -0.11 14.61 8.08
C LEU A 834 0.48 14.84 6.68
N ALA A 835 1.76 14.51 6.50
CA ALA A 835 2.44 14.66 5.21
C ALA A 835 1.79 13.80 4.11
N GLU A 836 1.37 12.58 4.44
CA GLU A 836 0.61 11.72 3.54
C GLU A 836 -0.77 12.31 3.16
N GLN A 837 -1.46 12.97 4.11
CA GLN A 837 -2.78 13.57 3.88
C GLN A 837 -2.74 14.81 2.97
N ILE A 838 -1.58 15.43 2.76
CA ILE A 838 -1.42 16.52 1.76
C ILE A 838 -1.77 16.02 0.35
N GLU A 839 -1.57 14.71 0.08
CA GLU A 839 -1.88 14.11 -1.22
C GLU A 839 -3.35 14.26 -1.64
N GLU A 840 -4.28 14.40 -0.69
CA GLU A 840 -5.70 14.58 -0.99
C GLU A 840 -6.00 15.87 -1.77
N TYR A 841 -5.09 16.84 -1.72
CA TYR A 841 -5.18 18.12 -2.43
C TYR A 841 -4.44 18.12 -3.79
N LEU A 842 -3.81 17.00 -4.16
CA LEU A 842 -3.06 16.87 -5.42
C LEU A 842 -3.48 15.65 -6.25
N LEU A 843 -3.99 14.59 -5.63
CA LEU A 843 -4.22 13.29 -6.27
C LEU A 843 -5.72 13.02 -6.49
N PRO A 844 -6.18 12.86 -7.75
CA PRO A 844 -7.56 12.52 -8.06
C PRO A 844 -8.03 11.17 -7.51
N THR A 845 -7.10 10.23 -7.32
CA THR A 845 -7.41 8.82 -7.00
C THR A 845 -7.66 8.57 -5.52
N LYS A 846 -6.97 9.26 -4.59
CA LYS A 846 -7.20 9.10 -3.14
C LYS A 846 -8.60 9.55 -2.69
N ILE A 847 -9.25 10.38 -3.49
CA ILE A 847 -10.57 10.93 -3.21
C ILE A 847 -11.69 9.89 -3.31
N ALA A 848 -11.53 8.87 -4.15
CA ALA A 848 -12.40 7.68 -4.21
C ALA A 848 -12.04 6.63 -3.14
N ASP A 849 -10.77 6.57 -2.75
CA ASP A 849 -10.28 5.58 -1.79
C ASP A 849 -10.57 5.95 -0.32
N LEU A 850 -10.81 7.21 0.03
CA LEU A 850 -11.09 7.61 1.42
C LEU A 850 -12.45 7.09 1.97
N GLY A 851 -13.41 6.75 1.11
CA GLY A 851 -14.60 5.96 1.50
C GLY A 851 -14.38 4.44 1.42
N SER A 852 -13.29 4.05 0.77
CA SER A 852 -12.90 2.68 0.49
C SER A 852 -11.77 2.22 1.41
N GLN A 853 -11.19 3.07 2.26
CA GLN A 853 -10.16 2.67 3.23
C GLN A 853 -10.73 1.85 4.40
N GLU A 854 -12.06 1.79 4.55
CA GLU A 854 -12.72 0.72 5.31
C GLU A 854 -12.75 -0.64 4.57
N VAL A 855 -12.42 -0.65 3.27
CA VAL A 855 -12.51 -1.81 2.37
C VAL A 855 -11.15 -2.19 1.75
N LEU A 856 -10.18 -1.28 1.61
CA LEU A 856 -8.91 -1.48 0.88
C LEU A 856 -7.76 -2.02 1.75
N ARG A 857 -8.07 -2.99 2.60
CA ARG A 857 -7.07 -3.97 3.10
C ARG A 857 -7.26 -5.35 2.44
N ASP A 858 -7.89 -5.39 1.26
CA ASP A 858 -8.45 -6.60 0.64
C ASP A 858 -7.74 -7.11 -0.64
N GLU A 859 -6.48 -6.72 -0.88
CA GLU A 859 -5.60 -7.36 -1.89
C GLU A 859 -4.41 -8.10 -1.27
#